data_AF-A0A6S6TE95-F1
#
_entry.id   AF-A0A6S6TE95-F1
#
_cell.length_a   1.000
_cell.length_b   1.000
_cell.length_c   1.000
_cell.angle_alpha   90.00
_cell.angle_beta   90.00
_cell.angle_gamma   90.00
#
_symmetry.space_group_name_H-M   'P 1'
#
loop_
_entity.id
_entity.type
_entity.pdbx_description
1 polymer ?
#
loop_
_entity_poly.entity_id
_entity_poly.type
_entity_poly.pdbx_seq_one_letter_code
_entity_poly.pdbx_strand_id
1 'polypeptide(L)'
;MLGGLFKPKWQHSNARIRMQALSSLGSDSAELIQLVQSDPNTGVRLEAIAYLTDLPVLLQLGKRTDSIGERARLRLLGLVAHDNSQDAMLVEVFDWLMANPTLVETIARDAQRAPVLRQLAIEQLDDENLLFKIASEDVSRELQYLAASRLQDQDKLKQLEKTQGRNNKKLRLLLKERMTAFQQKEALHQALESMAVDLEALGLSGHWAQEKTQHRVLVQSWQKTVAEAADTDIPAVLDKRFRDAETVFLGRLGKYEKQQAELEPLRAVFLAYLQDAEVLQQTLNERPEELTLSMLDQKLEQWQERWVSAEPLPDEEQQEALNQRWMAAYVALVDKRDTAANDLGAVDSLRRCCSRAESMRKGKRPLQAKQLTALQSEWVQIKRPGLASDVITELESRFHQSMDSLNARLQREAEEREEKLRQMKAELDQMEADLEQEKYGEAIDLHRNISMRLKELGSLDEQSKRGIEQRLRAAAPMVMEFKDWRRWGTDQAREHLIETAQRLENDDSMEPEQRAKEIKALREEWRKLAQMEPGQQRKQWKDFDQKVTAAYEPSKQHFAEQAKQRNEHLQQREAICAQLETMKTETDWSTVDWKAQYAVINERRKDWKKCGTVGHKDWKSVNQRFNDAMDGLEEHLKAERERNFKERQRLMERSVALAEMDDVQAAVSEAKSLQADWQITIPSRPREEQKLWKQFRGPIDAVFARLKDDRQSQRSETDERIQQKDAVCAKLEGLLQLSDEEFIPAARELGELRSAFDGLRDIPRAVLRQLEERFSSAEQAVLNKQEQLRRTIRLAKLDVLAARSAEIKGAGSVVSDDATQIEGETLCLQMEILLDIDTPAAFQQARMEYQIAQMRDAMCSPNERQDIREQGLELLAGWYKLGAMPAEALAQQQARIDVVRQAIAK
;
A
#
# COMPACT_ATOMS: atom_id res chain seq x y z
N MET A 1 -49.94 -97.18 -68.85
CA MET A 1 -49.06 -96.29 -69.64
C MET A 1 -49.98 -95.45 -70.50
N LEU A 2 -49.94 -94.11 -70.50
CA LEU A 2 -48.94 -93.28 -71.22
C LEU A 2 -48.46 -92.02 -70.46
N GLY A 3 -48.84 -91.82 -69.19
CA GLY A 3 -48.60 -90.61 -68.40
C GLY A 3 -47.15 -90.27 -68.00
N GLY A 4 -46.15 -90.67 -68.79
CA GLY A 4 -44.73 -90.42 -68.52
C GLY A 4 -43.88 -89.95 -69.72
N LEU A 5 -44.47 -89.77 -70.90
CA LEU A 5 -43.73 -89.43 -72.14
C LEU A 5 -43.51 -87.93 -72.37
N PHE A 6 -44.26 -87.07 -71.70
CA PHE A 6 -44.00 -85.63 -71.68
C PHE A 6 -43.89 -85.16 -70.22
N LYS A 7 -42.65 -85.04 -69.72
CA LYS A 7 -42.40 -84.27 -68.50
C LYS A 7 -42.82 -82.81 -68.74
N PRO A 8 -43.44 -82.14 -67.77
CA PRO A 8 -43.81 -80.72 -67.93
C PRO A 8 -42.56 -79.88 -68.20
N LYS A 9 -42.69 -78.77 -68.93
CA LYS A 9 -41.54 -77.97 -69.43
C LYS A 9 -40.56 -77.57 -68.32
N TRP A 10 -41.07 -77.35 -67.12
CA TRP A 10 -40.29 -76.99 -65.94
C TRP A 10 -39.40 -78.14 -65.40
N GLN A 11 -39.67 -79.41 -65.75
CA GLN A 11 -38.81 -80.57 -65.46
C GLN A 11 -37.91 -80.98 -66.64
N HIS A 12 -37.83 -80.18 -67.70
CA HIS A 12 -37.08 -80.51 -68.91
C HIS A 12 -35.56 -80.53 -68.66
N SER A 13 -34.81 -81.41 -69.33
CA SER A 13 -33.36 -81.59 -69.12
C SER A 13 -32.53 -80.33 -69.42
N ASN A 14 -32.85 -79.63 -70.52
CA ASN A 14 -32.24 -78.36 -70.89
C ASN A 14 -32.74 -77.21 -70.00
N ALA A 15 -31.82 -76.57 -69.27
CA ALA A 15 -32.07 -75.44 -68.37
C ALA A 15 -32.79 -74.25 -69.04
N ARG A 16 -32.49 -73.95 -70.31
CA ARG A 16 -33.13 -72.82 -71.03
C ARG A 16 -34.63 -73.04 -71.24
N ILE A 17 -35.07 -74.30 -71.37
CA ILE A 17 -36.49 -74.65 -71.49
C ILE A 17 -37.17 -74.60 -70.12
N ARG A 18 -36.46 -74.89 -69.02
CA ARG A 18 -36.96 -74.67 -67.65
C ARG A 18 -37.15 -73.18 -67.36
N MET A 19 -36.17 -72.33 -67.68
CA MET A 19 -36.29 -70.87 -67.59
C MET A 19 -37.53 -70.34 -68.33
N GLN A 20 -37.72 -70.77 -69.58
CA GLN A 20 -38.88 -70.40 -70.40
C GLN A 20 -40.24 -70.94 -69.88
N ALA A 21 -40.24 -71.85 -68.91
CA ALA A 21 -41.45 -72.37 -68.28
C ALA A 21 -41.85 -71.59 -67.00
N LEU A 22 -40.94 -70.82 -66.40
CA LEU A 22 -41.16 -70.14 -65.12
C LEU A 22 -42.34 -69.17 -65.16
N SER A 23 -42.49 -68.42 -66.25
CA SER A 23 -43.62 -67.50 -66.49
C SER A 23 -44.97 -68.20 -66.72
N SER A 24 -45.01 -69.54 -66.71
CA SER A 24 -46.25 -70.34 -66.74
C SER A 24 -46.51 -71.12 -65.45
N LEU A 25 -45.70 -70.90 -64.40
CA LEU A 25 -45.95 -71.39 -63.05
C LEU A 25 -46.67 -70.32 -62.22
N GLY A 26 -47.42 -70.74 -61.20
CA GLY A 26 -47.93 -69.82 -60.18
C GLY A 26 -46.79 -69.29 -59.31
N SER A 27 -46.90 -68.05 -58.83
CA SER A 27 -45.82 -67.39 -58.08
C SER A 27 -45.41 -68.12 -56.80
N ASP A 28 -46.32 -68.88 -56.18
CA ASP A 28 -46.04 -69.71 -54.99
C ASP A 28 -46.39 -71.19 -55.22
N SER A 29 -46.28 -71.64 -56.48
CA SER A 29 -46.56 -73.05 -56.81
C SER A 29 -45.45 -73.97 -56.28
N ALA A 30 -45.82 -75.18 -55.85
CA ALA A 30 -44.89 -76.16 -55.31
C ALA A 30 -43.77 -76.53 -56.31
N GLU A 31 -44.09 -76.49 -57.61
CA GLU A 31 -43.14 -76.68 -58.71
C GLU A 31 -42.09 -75.56 -58.77
N LEU A 32 -42.50 -74.30 -58.58
CA LEU A 32 -41.59 -73.16 -58.57
C LEU A 32 -40.70 -73.17 -57.32
N ILE A 33 -41.27 -73.44 -56.15
CA ILE A 33 -40.51 -73.59 -54.89
C ILE A 33 -39.50 -74.74 -55.02
N GLN A 34 -39.89 -75.89 -55.60
CA GLN A 34 -38.97 -77.01 -55.84
C GLN A 34 -37.78 -76.60 -56.74
N LEU A 35 -38.03 -75.86 -57.83
CA LEU A 35 -36.97 -75.36 -58.70
C LEU A 35 -36.02 -74.42 -57.96
N VAL A 36 -36.56 -73.43 -57.25
CA VAL A 36 -35.78 -72.45 -56.48
C VAL A 36 -34.91 -73.14 -55.43
N GLN A 37 -35.41 -74.18 -54.76
CA GLN A 37 -34.68 -74.92 -53.72
C GLN A 37 -33.66 -75.93 -54.27
N SER A 38 -33.95 -76.60 -55.40
CA SER A 38 -33.27 -77.86 -55.76
C SER A 38 -32.82 -78.02 -57.23
N ASP A 39 -33.06 -77.05 -58.13
CA ASP A 39 -32.63 -77.20 -59.53
C ASP A 39 -31.09 -77.30 -59.67
N PRO A 40 -30.54 -78.23 -60.48
CA PRO A 40 -29.10 -78.38 -60.64
C PRO A 40 -28.40 -77.24 -61.41
N ASN A 41 -29.15 -76.27 -61.98
CA ASN A 41 -28.61 -75.13 -62.69
C ASN A 41 -28.90 -73.81 -61.93
N THR A 42 -27.86 -73.16 -61.43
CA THR A 42 -27.94 -71.88 -60.70
C THR A 42 -28.73 -70.81 -61.44
N GLY A 43 -28.59 -70.73 -62.77
CA GLY A 43 -29.33 -69.76 -63.60
C GLY A 43 -30.85 -69.97 -63.56
N VAL A 44 -31.32 -71.23 -63.57
CA VAL A 44 -32.75 -71.55 -63.43
C VAL A 44 -33.25 -71.09 -62.06
N ARG A 45 -32.45 -71.28 -61.00
CA ARG A 45 -32.80 -70.86 -59.62
C ARG A 45 -32.88 -69.34 -59.49
N LEU A 46 -31.89 -68.62 -60.01
CA LEU A 46 -31.83 -67.15 -59.99
C LEU A 46 -32.99 -66.49 -60.74
N GLU A 47 -33.45 -67.12 -61.82
CA GLU A 47 -34.60 -66.64 -62.57
C GLU A 47 -35.93 -67.06 -61.92
N ALA A 48 -36.01 -68.27 -61.35
CA ALA A 48 -37.19 -68.74 -60.63
C ALA A 48 -37.52 -67.87 -59.40
N ILE A 49 -36.49 -67.38 -58.69
CA ILE A 49 -36.65 -66.41 -57.59
C ILE A 49 -37.34 -65.11 -58.05
N ALA A 50 -37.19 -64.70 -59.32
CA ALA A 50 -37.83 -63.48 -59.82
C ALA A 50 -39.37 -63.57 -59.86
N TYR A 51 -39.92 -64.78 -59.89
CA TYR A 51 -41.36 -65.05 -59.91
C TYR A 51 -41.95 -65.36 -58.53
N LEU A 52 -41.12 -65.82 -57.58
CA LEU A 52 -41.54 -66.24 -56.24
C LEU A 52 -42.16 -65.08 -55.43
N THR A 53 -43.25 -65.31 -54.67
CA THR A 53 -43.83 -64.31 -53.74
C THR A 53 -43.78 -64.72 -52.26
N ASP A 54 -43.61 -66.01 -51.97
CA ASP A 54 -43.51 -66.61 -50.64
C ASP A 54 -42.34 -66.01 -49.83
N LEU A 55 -42.67 -65.12 -48.89
CA LEU A 55 -41.69 -64.45 -48.03
C LEU A 55 -40.93 -65.45 -47.14
N PRO A 56 -41.56 -66.45 -46.46
CA PRO A 56 -40.81 -67.47 -45.70
C PRO A 56 -39.75 -68.23 -46.51
N VAL A 57 -40.05 -68.65 -47.74
CA VAL A 57 -39.09 -69.32 -48.63
C VAL A 57 -38.01 -68.34 -49.09
N LEU A 58 -38.36 -67.09 -49.45
CA LEU A 58 -37.38 -66.05 -49.78
C LEU A 58 -36.44 -65.72 -48.60
N LEU A 59 -36.96 -65.69 -47.37
CA LEU A 59 -36.18 -65.53 -46.13
C LEU A 59 -35.22 -66.70 -45.92
N GLN A 60 -35.70 -67.94 -46.05
CA GLN A 60 -34.88 -69.15 -45.92
C GLN A 60 -33.72 -69.17 -46.94
N LEU A 61 -33.98 -68.76 -48.18
CA LEU A 61 -32.97 -68.64 -49.23
C LEU A 61 -32.04 -67.45 -48.99
N GLY A 62 -32.57 -66.33 -48.50
CA GLY A 62 -31.82 -65.11 -48.19
C GLY A 62 -30.77 -65.30 -47.10
N LYS A 63 -30.91 -66.31 -46.22
CA LYS A 63 -29.89 -66.71 -45.24
C LYS A 63 -28.65 -67.38 -45.88
N ARG A 64 -28.59 -67.54 -47.21
CA ARG A 64 -27.39 -68.00 -47.95
C ARG A 64 -26.42 -66.86 -48.28
N THR A 65 -25.14 -67.19 -48.40
CA THR A 65 -24.04 -66.27 -48.77
C THR A 65 -23.69 -66.27 -50.26
N ASP A 66 -24.38 -67.07 -51.09
CA ASP A 66 -24.19 -67.13 -52.53
C ASP A 66 -25.15 -66.20 -53.31
N SER A 67 -24.98 -66.12 -54.63
CA SER A 67 -25.82 -65.29 -55.51
C SER A 67 -27.31 -65.67 -55.46
N ILE A 68 -27.65 -66.89 -55.03
CA ILE A 68 -29.03 -67.33 -54.80
C ILE A 68 -29.60 -66.61 -53.57
N GLY A 69 -28.83 -66.49 -52.49
CA GLY A 69 -29.21 -65.70 -51.32
C GLY A 69 -29.28 -64.20 -51.62
N GLU A 70 -28.34 -63.66 -52.40
CA GLU A 70 -28.38 -62.26 -52.87
C GLU A 70 -29.64 -61.97 -53.69
N ARG A 71 -29.95 -62.81 -54.69
CA ARG A 71 -31.16 -62.69 -55.53
C ARG A 71 -32.45 -62.85 -54.71
N ALA A 72 -32.45 -63.70 -53.69
CA ALA A 72 -33.57 -63.84 -52.77
C ALA A 72 -33.77 -62.59 -51.91
N ARG A 73 -32.71 -62.01 -51.34
CA ARG A 73 -32.77 -60.73 -50.59
C ARG A 73 -33.28 -59.59 -51.47
N LEU A 74 -32.79 -59.46 -52.71
CA LEU A 74 -33.25 -58.45 -53.66
C LEU A 74 -34.74 -58.62 -54.03
N ARG A 75 -35.23 -59.86 -54.16
CA ARG A 75 -36.66 -60.12 -54.40
C ARG A 75 -37.51 -59.80 -53.17
N LEU A 76 -37.07 -60.20 -51.98
CA LEU A 76 -37.72 -59.94 -50.70
C LEU A 76 -37.95 -58.44 -50.50
N LEU A 77 -36.91 -57.62 -50.70
CA LEU A 77 -36.97 -56.15 -50.59
C LEU A 77 -38.04 -55.51 -51.48
N GLY A 78 -38.28 -56.04 -52.68
CA GLY A 78 -39.31 -55.54 -53.60
C GLY A 78 -40.75 -55.89 -53.20
N LEU A 79 -40.94 -56.92 -52.38
CA LEU A 79 -42.26 -57.38 -51.91
C LEU A 79 -42.63 -56.79 -50.55
N VAL A 80 -41.67 -56.78 -49.61
CA VAL A 80 -41.82 -56.28 -48.24
C VAL A 80 -42.35 -54.83 -48.19
N ALA A 81 -42.07 -54.01 -49.20
CA ALA A 81 -42.63 -52.66 -49.32
C ALA A 81 -44.17 -52.58 -49.25
N HIS A 82 -44.88 -53.64 -49.62
CA HIS A 82 -46.35 -53.66 -49.72
C HIS A 82 -47.03 -54.82 -48.97
N ASP A 83 -46.27 -55.80 -48.46
CA ASP A 83 -46.77 -56.93 -47.67
C ASP A 83 -46.27 -56.83 -46.21
N ASN A 84 -47.20 -56.85 -45.25
CA ASN A 84 -46.95 -56.83 -43.80
C ASN A 84 -47.24 -58.18 -43.10
N SER A 85 -47.66 -59.21 -43.84
CA SER A 85 -48.12 -60.49 -43.28
C SER A 85 -47.05 -61.28 -42.52
N GLN A 86 -45.77 -61.01 -42.80
CA GLN A 86 -44.61 -61.69 -42.19
C GLN A 86 -43.67 -60.75 -41.43
N ASP A 87 -44.13 -59.55 -41.03
CA ASP A 87 -43.31 -58.55 -40.32
C ASP A 87 -42.52 -59.12 -39.13
N ALA A 88 -43.09 -60.09 -38.40
CA ALA A 88 -42.42 -60.77 -37.29
C ALA A 88 -41.16 -61.54 -37.70
N MET A 89 -41.11 -62.11 -38.91
CA MET A 89 -39.90 -62.76 -39.45
C MET A 89 -38.89 -61.74 -40.02
N LEU A 90 -39.36 -60.55 -40.42
CA LEU A 90 -38.50 -59.49 -40.93
C LEU A 90 -37.60 -58.89 -39.84
N VAL A 91 -38.02 -58.96 -38.57
CA VAL A 91 -37.23 -58.54 -37.40
C VAL A 91 -35.91 -59.33 -37.31
N GLU A 92 -35.90 -60.64 -37.60
CA GLU A 92 -34.67 -61.46 -37.60
C GLU A 92 -33.64 -61.05 -38.67
N VAL A 93 -34.06 -60.29 -39.69
CA VAL A 93 -33.27 -59.99 -40.89
C VAL A 93 -33.26 -58.50 -41.21
N PHE A 94 -33.52 -57.65 -40.21
CA PHE A 94 -33.68 -56.21 -40.40
C PHE A 94 -32.45 -55.54 -41.06
N ASP A 95 -31.25 -56.05 -40.81
CA ASP A 95 -30.00 -55.64 -41.48
C ASP A 95 -30.08 -55.66 -43.01
N TRP A 96 -30.88 -56.55 -43.59
CA TRP A 96 -31.08 -56.62 -45.05
C TRP A 96 -31.96 -55.47 -45.56
N LEU A 97 -32.85 -54.96 -44.71
CA LEU A 97 -33.74 -53.82 -45.00
C LEU A 97 -33.00 -52.49 -44.91
N MET A 98 -32.03 -52.37 -43.99
CA MET A 98 -31.18 -51.17 -43.83
C MET A 98 -30.43 -50.77 -45.11
N ALA A 99 -30.20 -51.72 -46.02
CA ALA A 99 -29.62 -51.45 -47.35
C ALA A 99 -30.53 -50.64 -48.29
N ASN A 100 -31.77 -50.35 -47.91
CA ASN A 100 -32.71 -49.51 -48.67
C ASN A 100 -33.42 -48.49 -47.76
N PRO A 101 -32.87 -47.27 -47.58
CA PRO A 101 -33.45 -46.24 -46.71
C PRO A 101 -34.91 -45.91 -47.01
N THR A 102 -35.33 -45.90 -48.28
CA THR A 102 -36.73 -45.61 -48.65
C THR A 102 -37.71 -46.69 -48.19
N LEU A 103 -37.24 -47.92 -47.98
CA LEU A 103 -38.03 -49.00 -47.37
C LEU A 103 -38.08 -48.87 -45.84
N VAL A 104 -36.99 -48.40 -45.22
CA VAL A 104 -36.97 -48.09 -43.78
C VAL A 104 -37.95 -46.95 -43.46
N GLU A 105 -37.97 -45.89 -44.28
CA GLU A 105 -38.95 -44.79 -44.18
C GLU A 105 -40.40 -45.24 -44.33
N THR A 106 -40.72 -46.13 -45.27
CA THR A 106 -42.09 -46.64 -45.43
C THR A 106 -42.51 -47.51 -44.26
N ILE A 107 -41.63 -48.40 -43.78
CA ILE A 107 -41.88 -49.24 -42.60
C ILE A 107 -42.09 -48.38 -41.34
N ALA A 108 -41.22 -47.40 -41.10
CA ALA A 108 -41.33 -46.51 -39.93
C ALA A 108 -42.65 -45.71 -39.93
N ARG A 109 -43.10 -45.26 -41.11
CA ARG A 109 -44.33 -44.46 -41.28
C ARG A 109 -45.62 -45.27 -41.26
N ASP A 110 -45.60 -46.53 -41.68
CA ASP A 110 -46.80 -47.35 -41.86
C ASP A 110 -47.34 -47.90 -40.52
N ALA A 111 -48.46 -47.34 -40.08
CA ALA A 111 -49.14 -47.74 -38.85
C ALA A 111 -49.76 -49.16 -38.89
N GLN A 112 -49.79 -49.82 -40.05
CA GLN A 112 -50.21 -51.23 -40.18
C GLN A 112 -49.03 -52.23 -40.00
N ARG A 113 -47.81 -51.75 -39.73
CA ARG A 113 -46.64 -52.60 -39.46
C ARG A 113 -46.50 -53.02 -38.00
N ALA A 114 -45.89 -54.18 -37.79
CA ALA A 114 -45.61 -54.70 -36.46
C ALA A 114 -44.77 -53.70 -35.64
N PRO A 115 -45.15 -53.36 -34.38
CA PRO A 115 -44.46 -52.31 -33.62
C PRO A 115 -42.95 -52.50 -33.46
N VAL A 116 -42.47 -53.74 -33.31
CA VAL A 116 -41.04 -54.04 -33.17
C VAL A 116 -40.26 -53.75 -34.46
N LEU A 117 -40.85 -54.03 -35.63
CA LEU A 117 -40.24 -53.70 -36.92
C LEU A 117 -40.20 -52.18 -37.14
N ARG A 118 -41.23 -51.46 -36.65
CA ARG A 118 -41.26 -49.99 -36.65
C ARG A 118 -40.24 -49.38 -35.69
N GLN A 119 -39.98 -49.98 -34.53
CA GLN A 119 -38.95 -49.53 -33.59
C GLN A 119 -37.57 -49.54 -34.25
N LEU A 120 -37.16 -50.68 -34.80
CA LEU A 120 -35.89 -50.81 -35.53
C LEU A 120 -35.80 -49.82 -36.70
N ALA A 121 -36.90 -49.59 -37.43
CA ALA A 121 -36.93 -48.61 -38.50
C ALA A 121 -36.75 -47.15 -38.02
N ILE A 122 -37.36 -46.77 -36.89
CA ILE A 122 -37.23 -45.42 -36.30
C ILE A 122 -35.85 -45.18 -35.69
N GLU A 123 -35.20 -46.22 -35.16
CA GLU A 123 -33.81 -46.15 -34.69
C GLU A 123 -32.83 -45.78 -35.82
N GLN A 124 -33.13 -46.18 -37.06
CA GLN A 124 -32.33 -45.86 -38.25
C GLN A 124 -32.86 -44.65 -39.06
N LEU A 125 -33.87 -43.92 -38.57
CA LEU A 125 -34.35 -42.69 -39.23
C LEU A 125 -33.53 -41.47 -38.82
N ASP A 126 -33.05 -40.70 -39.80
CA ASP A 126 -32.46 -39.36 -39.61
C ASP A 126 -33.36 -38.21 -40.15
N ASP A 127 -34.51 -38.49 -40.78
CA ASP A 127 -35.44 -37.42 -41.20
C ASP A 127 -36.17 -36.83 -39.98
N GLU A 128 -35.63 -35.73 -39.46
CA GLU A 128 -36.21 -34.87 -38.42
C GLU A 128 -37.68 -34.45 -38.69
N ASN A 129 -38.20 -34.53 -39.92
CA ASN A 129 -39.62 -34.24 -40.20
C ASN A 129 -40.51 -35.46 -39.99
N LEU A 130 -40.11 -36.63 -40.51
CA LEU A 130 -40.79 -37.90 -40.25
C LEU A 130 -40.70 -38.31 -38.78
N LEU A 131 -39.53 -38.14 -38.14
CA LEU A 131 -39.35 -38.32 -36.70
C LEU A 131 -40.29 -37.43 -35.90
N PHE A 132 -40.37 -36.13 -36.21
CA PHE A 132 -41.28 -35.21 -35.52
C PHE A 132 -42.75 -35.61 -35.74
N LYS A 133 -43.11 -36.04 -36.95
CA LYS A 133 -44.47 -36.50 -37.25
C LYS A 133 -44.84 -37.78 -36.49
N ILE A 134 -43.95 -38.76 -36.41
CA ILE A 134 -44.17 -39.97 -35.61
C ILE A 134 -44.25 -39.61 -34.11
N ALA A 135 -43.39 -38.70 -33.64
CA ALA A 135 -43.41 -38.21 -32.27
C ALA A 135 -44.70 -37.44 -31.91
N SER A 136 -45.33 -36.77 -32.87
CA SER A 136 -46.51 -35.92 -32.66
C SER A 136 -47.86 -36.58 -32.98
N GLU A 137 -47.91 -37.56 -33.88
CA GLU A 137 -49.17 -38.15 -34.41
C GLU A 137 -49.32 -39.66 -34.18
N ASP A 138 -48.26 -40.42 -33.84
CA ASP A 138 -48.37 -41.89 -33.74
C ASP A 138 -49.22 -42.36 -32.55
N VAL A 139 -49.91 -43.49 -32.70
CA VAL A 139 -50.80 -44.08 -31.68
C VAL A 139 -50.00 -44.73 -30.54
N SER A 140 -48.80 -45.23 -30.80
CA SER A 140 -47.95 -45.86 -29.79
C SER A 140 -47.10 -44.82 -29.03
N ARG A 141 -47.37 -44.70 -27.73
CA ARG A 141 -46.59 -43.86 -26.80
C ARG A 141 -45.10 -44.22 -26.72
N GLU A 142 -44.73 -45.43 -27.12
CA GLU A 142 -43.34 -45.90 -27.16
C GLU A 142 -42.65 -45.50 -28.46
N LEU A 143 -43.35 -45.59 -29.61
CA LEU A 143 -42.83 -45.05 -30.89
C LEU A 143 -42.72 -43.53 -30.85
N GLN A 144 -43.69 -42.84 -30.21
CA GLN A 144 -43.62 -41.40 -29.95
C GLN A 144 -42.34 -41.03 -29.17
N TYR A 145 -42.05 -41.76 -28.09
CA TYR A 145 -40.87 -41.54 -27.25
C TYR A 145 -39.57 -41.82 -28.01
N LEU A 146 -39.52 -42.93 -28.74
CA LEU A 146 -38.36 -43.34 -29.53
C LEU A 146 -38.03 -42.30 -30.61
N ALA A 147 -39.03 -41.87 -31.40
CA ALA A 147 -38.86 -40.85 -32.42
C ALA A 147 -38.43 -39.51 -31.82
N ALA A 148 -39.03 -39.08 -30.70
CA ALA A 148 -38.62 -37.88 -29.98
C ALA A 148 -37.21 -37.96 -29.38
N SER A 149 -36.71 -39.16 -29.07
CA SER A 149 -35.33 -39.37 -28.58
C SER A 149 -34.28 -39.26 -29.70
N ARG A 150 -34.68 -39.52 -30.94
CA ARG A 150 -33.84 -39.37 -32.14
C ARG A 150 -33.77 -37.91 -32.62
N LEU A 151 -34.82 -37.12 -32.43
CA LEU A 151 -34.86 -35.69 -32.78
C LEU A 151 -33.69 -34.89 -32.17
N GLN A 152 -33.07 -34.05 -33.00
CA GLN A 152 -32.02 -33.09 -32.66
C GLN A 152 -32.46 -31.64 -32.89
N ASP A 153 -33.53 -31.39 -33.66
CA ASP A 153 -34.07 -30.06 -33.92
C ASP A 153 -34.72 -29.44 -32.66
N GLN A 154 -34.07 -28.40 -32.12
CA GLN A 154 -34.49 -27.72 -30.90
C GLN A 154 -35.90 -27.09 -31.01
N ASP A 155 -36.29 -26.58 -32.18
CA ASP A 155 -37.58 -25.92 -32.37
C ASP A 155 -38.71 -26.92 -32.55
N LYS A 156 -38.45 -28.06 -33.21
CA LYS A 156 -39.37 -29.22 -33.21
C LYS A 156 -39.56 -29.78 -31.81
N LEU A 157 -38.50 -29.88 -31.00
CA LEU A 157 -38.59 -30.29 -29.60
C LEU A 157 -39.43 -29.30 -28.77
N LYS A 158 -39.24 -27.98 -28.93
CA LYS A 158 -40.11 -26.93 -28.32
C LYS A 158 -41.57 -27.05 -28.78
N GLN A 159 -41.81 -27.36 -30.06
CA GLN A 159 -43.16 -27.51 -30.61
C GLN A 159 -43.84 -28.79 -30.10
N LEU A 160 -43.09 -29.88 -29.94
CA LEU A 160 -43.57 -31.14 -29.39
C LEU A 160 -43.91 -31.03 -27.89
N GLU A 161 -43.11 -30.30 -27.11
CA GLU A 161 -43.42 -30.03 -25.70
C GLU A 161 -44.76 -29.29 -25.57
N LYS A 162 -44.96 -28.24 -26.37
CA LYS A 162 -46.20 -27.43 -26.38
C LYS A 162 -47.44 -28.22 -26.79
N THR A 163 -47.30 -29.19 -27.70
CA THR A 163 -48.44 -29.93 -28.30
C THR A 163 -48.74 -31.24 -27.60
N GLN A 164 -47.73 -32.08 -27.34
CA GLN A 164 -47.90 -33.43 -26.77
C GLN A 164 -47.36 -33.60 -25.34
N GLY A 165 -46.66 -32.61 -24.78
CA GLY A 165 -46.05 -32.70 -23.44
C GLY A 165 -47.04 -32.93 -22.28
N ARG A 166 -48.35 -32.80 -22.49
CA ARG A 166 -49.38 -33.16 -21.50
C ARG A 166 -49.80 -34.63 -21.54
N ASN A 167 -49.61 -35.31 -22.68
CA ASN A 167 -50.27 -36.59 -22.99
C ASN A 167 -49.39 -37.82 -22.71
N ASN A 168 -48.07 -37.64 -22.56
CA ASN A 168 -47.10 -38.71 -22.35
C ASN A 168 -46.02 -38.28 -21.33
N LYS A 169 -46.02 -38.89 -20.12
CA LYS A 169 -45.11 -38.50 -19.03
C LYS A 169 -43.64 -38.81 -19.34
N LYS A 170 -43.34 -39.93 -19.99
CA LYS A 170 -41.95 -40.29 -20.38
C LYS A 170 -41.42 -39.28 -21.41
N LEU A 171 -42.23 -38.97 -22.42
CA LEU A 171 -41.92 -37.96 -23.43
C LEU A 171 -41.66 -36.59 -22.80
N ARG A 172 -42.51 -36.12 -21.88
CA ARG A 172 -42.32 -34.83 -21.20
C ARG A 172 -41.00 -34.74 -20.44
N LEU A 173 -40.58 -35.83 -19.79
CA LEU A 173 -39.31 -35.86 -19.05
C LEU A 173 -38.11 -35.72 -20.00
N LEU A 174 -38.06 -36.57 -21.03
CA LEU A 174 -37.05 -36.52 -22.11
C LEU A 174 -36.96 -35.14 -22.78
N LEU A 175 -38.12 -34.52 -23.08
CA LEU A 175 -38.17 -33.19 -23.68
C LEU A 175 -37.62 -32.12 -22.73
N LYS A 176 -37.93 -32.19 -21.43
CA LYS A 176 -37.37 -31.27 -20.44
C LYS A 176 -35.84 -31.43 -20.35
N GLU A 177 -35.35 -32.66 -20.26
CA GLU A 177 -33.92 -32.99 -20.16
C GLU A 177 -33.14 -32.49 -21.38
N ARG A 178 -33.65 -32.78 -22.60
CA ARG A 178 -33.09 -32.24 -23.85
C ARG A 178 -33.12 -30.71 -23.86
N MET A 179 -34.23 -30.07 -23.44
CA MET A 179 -34.33 -28.61 -23.41
C MET A 179 -33.32 -27.98 -22.44
N THR A 180 -33.10 -28.58 -21.27
CA THR A 180 -32.08 -28.11 -20.32
C THR A 180 -30.65 -28.28 -20.88
N ALA A 181 -30.37 -29.37 -21.59
CA ALA A 181 -29.06 -29.57 -22.24
C ALA A 181 -28.81 -28.52 -23.35
N PHE A 182 -29.82 -28.20 -24.16
CA PHE A 182 -29.72 -27.11 -25.14
C PHE A 182 -29.50 -25.75 -24.46
N GLN A 183 -30.24 -25.44 -23.40
CA GLN A 183 -30.08 -24.18 -22.65
C GLN A 183 -28.69 -24.07 -22.00
N GLN A 184 -28.13 -25.16 -21.48
CA GLN A 184 -26.77 -25.20 -20.94
C GLN A 184 -25.72 -24.96 -22.03
N LYS A 185 -25.86 -25.61 -23.20
CA LYS A 185 -24.94 -25.39 -24.34
C LYS A 185 -25.03 -23.97 -24.91
N GLU A 186 -26.23 -23.39 -24.96
CA GLU A 186 -26.47 -22.02 -25.40
C GLU A 186 -25.89 -20.99 -24.42
N ALA A 187 -26.10 -21.18 -23.11
CA ALA A 187 -25.51 -20.33 -22.07
C ALA A 187 -23.97 -20.42 -22.02
N LEU A 188 -23.40 -21.61 -22.22
CA LEU A 188 -21.96 -21.82 -22.36
C LEU A 188 -21.39 -21.02 -23.55
N HIS A 189 -22.06 -21.09 -24.72
CA HIS A 189 -21.65 -20.32 -25.90
C HIS A 189 -21.67 -18.81 -25.63
N GLN A 190 -22.76 -18.29 -25.05
CA GLN A 190 -22.90 -16.87 -24.73
C GLN A 190 -21.87 -16.39 -23.71
N ALA A 191 -21.54 -17.19 -22.70
CA ALA A 191 -20.52 -16.86 -21.69
C ALA A 191 -19.11 -16.77 -22.31
N LEU A 192 -18.73 -17.76 -23.12
CA LEU A 192 -17.45 -17.76 -23.84
C LEU A 192 -17.39 -16.61 -24.86
N GLU A 193 -18.50 -16.32 -25.55
CA GLU A 193 -18.55 -15.23 -26.54
C GLU A 193 -18.44 -13.84 -25.90
N SER A 194 -19.02 -13.63 -24.70
CA SER A 194 -18.77 -12.41 -23.91
C SER A 194 -17.28 -12.28 -23.57
N MET A 195 -16.66 -13.34 -23.01
CA MET A 195 -15.24 -13.30 -22.63
C MET A 195 -14.31 -13.01 -23.82
N ALA A 196 -14.66 -13.46 -25.03
CA ALA A 196 -13.92 -13.12 -26.25
C ALA A 196 -14.08 -11.65 -26.65
N VAL A 197 -15.29 -11.09 -26.58
CA VAL A 197 -15.55 -9.66 -26.85
C VAL A 197 -14.85 -8.76 -25.80
N ASP A 198 -14.95 -9.12 -24.53
CA ASP A 198 -14.31 -8.40 -23.42
C ASP A 198 -12.77 -8.39 -23.57
N LEU A 199 -12.18 -9.48 -24.08
CA LEU A 199 -10.75 -9.58 -24.36
C LEU A 199 -10.32 -8.78 -25.61
N GLU A 200 -11.11 -8.79 -26.69
CA GLU A 200 -10.85 -8.01 -27.91
C GLU A 200 -10.80 -6.49 -27.62
N ALA A 201 -11.56 -6.03 -26.62
CA ALA A 201 -11.61 -4.65 -26.17
C ALA A 201 -10.38 -4.18 -25.38
N LEU A 202 -9.56 -5.08 -24.82
CA LEU A 202 -8.41 -4.70 -23.98
C LEU A 202 -7.27 -4.08 -24.80
N GLY A 203 -6.56 -3.11 -24.20
CA GLY A 203 -5.49 -2.37 -24.87
C GLY A 203 -6.01 -1.34 -25.86
N LEU A 204 -7.28 -0.95 -25.75
CA LEU A 204 -7.91 0.13 -26.53
C LEU A 204 -8.21 1.37 -25.70
N SER A 205 -8.43 1.23 -24.38
CA SER A 205 -8.78 2.37 -23.51
C SER A 205 -7.57 3.12 -22.93
N GLY A 206 -6.37 2.53 -23.02
CA GLY A 206 -5.14 3.07 -22.45
C GLY A 206 -4.95 2.83 -20.95
N HIS A 207 -5.92 2.19 -20.26
CA HIS A 207 -5.86 1.92 -18.82
C HIS A 207 -5.02 0.66 -18.50
N TRP A 208 -3.80 0.57 -19.05
CA TRP A 208 -2.98 -0.65 -19.12
C TRP A 208 -2.83 -1.42 -17.81
N ALA A 209 -2.71 -0.75 -16.65
CA ALA A 209 -2.63 -1.41 -15.35
C ALA A 209 -3.92 -2.14 -14.93
N GLN A 210 -5.08 -1.58 -15.30
CA GLN A 210 -6.39 -2.20 -15.09
C GLN A 210 -6.63 -3.30 -16.14
N GLU A 211 -6.38 -3.01 -17.41
CA GLU A 211 -6.55 -3.95 -18.53
C GLU A 211 -5.66 -5.20 -18.38
N LYS A 212 -4.40 -5.04 -17.92
CA LYS A 212 -3.50 -6.17 -17.58
C LYS A 212 -4.04 -7.04 -16.44
N THR A 213 -4.82 -6.47 -15.53
CA THR A 213 -5.50 -7.22 -14.47
C THR A 213 -6.74 -7.94 -15.00
N GLN A 214 -7.51 -7.29 -15.88
CA GLN A 214 -8.69 -7.85 -16.54
C GLN A 214 -8.34 -9.03 -17.47
N HIS A 215 -7.28 -8.92 -18.27
CA HIS A 215 -6.74 -10.01 -19.12
C HIS A 215 -6.51 -11.29 -18.31
N ARG A 216 -5.80 -11.19 -17.18
CA ARG A 216 -5.52 -12.35 -16.32
C ARG A 216 -6.82 -13.00 -15.80
N VAL A 217 -7.83 -12.19 -15.46
CA VAL A 217 -9.14 -12.69 -15.00
C VAL A 217 -9.89 -13.38 -16.14
N LEU A 218 -9.95 -12.77 -17.34
CA LEU A 218 -10.63 -13.34 -18.51
C LEU A 218 -10.01 -14.66 -18.97
N VAL A 219 -8.68 -14.77 -18.97
CA VAL A 219 -7.98 -16.03 -19.30
C VAL A 219 -8.26 -17.12 -18.25
N GLN A 220 -8.29 -16.75 -16.97
CA GLN A 220 -8.63 -17.70 -15.89
C GLN A 220 -10.10 -18.14 -15.94
N SER A 221 -11.04 -17.24 -16.24
CA SER A 221 -12.45 -17.60 -16.40
C SER A 221 -12.66 -18.45 -17.64
N TRP A 222 -12.02 -18.13 -18.77
CA TRP A 222 -12.06 -18.94 -19.98
C TRP A 222 -11.55 -20.37 -19.73
N GLN A 223 -10.36 -20.50 -19.15
CA GLN A 223 -9.77 -21.81 -18.82
C GLN A 223 -10.67 -22.63 -17.89
N LYS A 224 -11.27 -21.98 -16.88
CA LYS A 224 -12.23 -22.62 -15.96
C LYS A 224 -13.48 -23.10 -16.71
N THR A 225 -14.15 -22.21 -17.44
CA THR A 225 -15.40 -22.51 -18.15
C THR A 225 -15.21 -23.59 -19.23
N VAL A 226 -14.05 -23.63 -19.89
CA VAL A 226 -13.67 -24.71 -20.81
C VAL A 226 -13.45 -26.04 -20.08
N ALA A 227 -12.80 -26.03 -18.91
CA ALA A 227 -12.57 -27.25 -18.13
C ALA A 227 -13.85 -27.83 -17.50
N GLU A 228 -14.79 -26.97 -17.11
CA GLU A 228 -16.12 -27.37 -16.57
C GLU A 228 -17.05 -27.93 -17.67
N ALA A 229 -16.75 -27.69 -18.95
CA ALA A 229 -17.57 -28.09 -20.11
C ALA A 229 -17.10 -29.37 -20.81
N ALA A 230 -16.34 -30.24 -20.13
CA ALA A 230 -15.52 -31.31 -20.73
C ALA A 230 -16.22 -32.24 -21.76
N ASP A 231 -17.51 -32.55 -21.59
CA ASP A 231 -18.29 -33.41 -22.51
C ASP A 231 -19.05 -32.63 -23.62
N THR A 232 -18.84 -31.31 -23.73
CA THR A 232 -19.58 -30.43 -24.66
C THR A 232 -18.68 -29.86 -25.75
N ASP A 233 -19.05 -30.06 -27.02
CA ASP A 233 -18.39 -29.40 -28.16
C ASP A 233 -18.38 -27.87 -28.03
N ILE A 234 -17.21 -27.32 -27.73
CA ILE A 234 -16.89 -25.89 -27.81
C ILE A 234 -16.55 -25.56 -29.27
N PRO A 235 -17.14 -24.51 -29.87
CA PRO A 235 -16.81 -24.15 -31.25
C PRO A 235 -15.33 -23.77 -31.41
N ALA A 236 -14.59 -24.52 -32.23
CA ALA A 236 -13.18 -24.26 -32.51
C ALA A 236 -12.91 -22.85 -33.09
N VAL A 237 -13.92 -22.23 -33.73
CA VAL A 237 -13.88 -20.83 -34.18
C VAL A 237 -13.78 -19.86 -33.00
N LEU A 238 -14.49 -20.13 -31.89
CA LEU A 238 -14.56 -19.26 -30.72
C LEU A 238 -13.30 -19.37 -29.86
N ASP A 239 -12.78 -20.58 -29.65
CA ASP A 239 -11.48 -20.81 -29.02
C ASP A 239 -10.33 -20.18 -29.81
N LYS A 240 -10.34 -20.30 -31.16
CA LYS A 240 -9.37 -19.58 -31.99
C LYS A 240 -9.50 -18.06 -31.81
N ARG A 241 -10.72 -17.52 -31.86
CA ARG A 241 -10.98 -16.07 -31.70
C ARG A 241 -10.43 -15.55 -30.37
N PHE A 242 -10.65 -16.27 -29.26
CA PHE A 242 -10.12 -15.89 -27.95
C PHE A 242 -8.57 -15.86 -27.93
N ARG A 243 -7.91 -16.88 -28.50
CA ARG A 243 -6.43 -16.94 -28.58
C ARG A 243 -5.83 -15.89 -29.52
N ASP A 244 -6.49 -15.62 -30.65
CA ASP A 244 -6.11 -14.55 -31.57
C ASP A 244 -6.22 -13.19 -30.86
N ALA A 245 -7.30 -12.96 -30.09
CA ALA A 245 -7.51 -11.75 -29.30
C ALA A 245 -6.48 -11.60 -28.15
N GLU A 246 -6.17 -12.67 -27.41
CA GLU A 246 -5.10 -12.67 -26.40
C GLU A 246 -3.76 -12.28 -27.02
N THR A 247 -3.41 -12.88 -28.16
CA THR A 247 -2.16 -12.59 -28.88
C THR A 247 -2.09 -11.12 -29.31
N VAL A 248 -3.21 -10.55 -29.75
CA VAL A 248 -3.32 -9.12 -30.08
C VAL A 248 -3.17 -8.24 -28.83
N PHE A 249 -3.83 -8.56 -27.72
CA PHE A 249 -3.69 -7.80 -26.47
C PHE A 249 -2.25 -7.81 -25.95
N LEU A 250 -1.64 -9.00 -25.83
CA LEU A 250 -0.25 -9.14 -25.36
C LEU A 250 0.73 -8.41 -26.30
N GLY A 251 0.49 -8.43 -27.61
CA GLY A 251 1.26 -7.69 -28.61
C GLY A 251 1.08 -6.16 -28.56
N ARG A 252 -0.04 -5.66 -28.00
CA ARG A 252 -0.24 -4.23 -27.67
C ARG A 252 0.47 -3.89 -26.35
N LEU A 253 0.20 -4.66 -25.29
CA LEU A 253 0.76 -4.48 -23.95
C LEU A 253 2.30 -4.47 -23.97
N GLY A 254 2.94 -5.42 -24.64
CA GLY A 254 4.40 -5.49 -24.74
C GLY A 254 5.04 -4.30 -25.48
N LYS A 255 4.30 -3.60 -26.34
CA LYS A 255 4.76 -2.33 -26.95
C LYS A 255 4.69 -1.19 -25.94
N TYR A 256 3.58 -1.07 -25.21
CA TYR A 256 3.42 -0.08 -24.15
C TYR A 256 4.47 -0.27 -23.04
N GLU A 257 4.66 -1.50 -22.55
CA GLU A 257 5.66 -1.81 -21.51
C GLU A 257 7.08 -1.50 -21.97
N LYS A 258 7.41 -1.74 -23.25
CA LYS A 258 8.70 -1.34 -23.83
C LYS A 258 8.85 0.19 -23.90
N GLN A 259 7.81 0.92 -24.29
CA GLN A 259 7.83 2.39 -24.30
C GLN A 259 7.99 2.96 -22.89
N GLN A 260 7.27 2.44 -21.89
CA GLN A 260 7.45 2.86 -20.50
C GLN A 260 8.86 2.54 -19.97
N ALA A 261 9.42 1.38 -20.30
CA ALA A 261 10.79 1.02 -19.93
C ALA A 261 11.87 1.89 -20.61
N GLU A 262 11.58 2.44 -21.80
CA GLU A 262 12.44 3.42 -22.50
C GLU A 262 12.35 4.83 -21.88
N LEU A 263 11.22 5.19 -21.26
CA LEU A 263 11.02 6.48 -20.58
C LEU A 263 11.43 6.50 -19.10
N GLU A 264 11.38 5.35 -18.42
CA GLU A 264 11.76 5.22 -17.00
C GLU A 264 13.15 5.79 -16.66
N PRO A 265 14.24 5.65 -17.46
CA PRO A 265 15.51 6.30 -17.14
C PRO A 265 15.44 7.84 -17.18
N LEU A 266 14.67 8.45 -18.09
CA LEU A 266 14.48 9.91 -18.09
C LEU A 266 13.67 10.34 -16.85
N ARG A 267 12.61 9.60 -16.55
CA ARG A 267 11.77 9.83 -15.37
C ARG A 267 12.56 9.72 -14.07
N ALA A 268 13.47 8.76 -13.97
CA ALA A 268 14.33 8.55 -12.81
C ALA A 268 15.27 9.75 -12.56
N VAL A 269 15.73 10.45 -13.61
CA VAL A 269 16.52 11.68 -13.47
C VAL A 269 15.70 12.78 -12.80
N PHE A 270 14.48 13.07 -13.28
CA PHE A 270 13.60 14.06 -12.65
C PHE A 270 13.21 13.67 -11.21
N LEU A 271 12.93 12.39 -10.95
CA LEU A 271 12.62 11.92 -9.60
C LEU A 271 13.81 12.05 -8.63
N ALA A 272 15.03 11.74 -9.09
CA ALA A 272 16.25 11.97 -8.30
C ALA A 272 16.48 13.47 -8.04
N TYR A 273 16.15 14.35 -8.98
CA TYR A 273 16.26 15.80 -8.78
C TYR A 273 15.22 16.32 -7.79
N LEU A 274 14.00 15.77 -7.75
CA LEU A 274 13.04 16.08 -6.68
C LEU A 274 13.53 15.55 -5.33
N GLN A 275 14.14 14.36 -5.29
CA GLN A 275 14.70 13.78 -4.07
C GLN A 275 15.88 14.60 -3.51
N ASP A 276 16.78 15.12 -4.36
CA ASP A 276 17.84 16.04 -3.96
C ASP A 276 17.29 17.30 -3.27
N ALA A 277 16.13 17.80 -3.72
CA ALA A 277 15.47 18.96 -3.15
C ALA A 277 14.67 18.64 -1.87
N GLU A 278 14.04 17.47 -1.78
CA GLU A 278 13.45 16.96 -0.53
C GLU A 278 14.53 16.81 0.54
N VAL A 279 15.72 16.27 0.19
CA VAL A 279 16.90 16.20 1.07
C VAL A 279 17.40 17.60 1.44
N LEU A 280 17.54 18.52 0.48
CA LEU A 280 17.95 19.91 0.77
C LEU A 280 16.96 20.61 1.72
N GLN A 281 15.65 20.43 1.49
CA GLN A 281 14.60 21.00 2.33
C GLN A 281 14.58 20.37 3.73
N GLN A 282 14.88 19.07 3.84
CA GLN A 282 15.07 18.39 5.12
C GLN A 282 16.30 18.92 5.87
N THR A 283 17.45 19.10 5.20
CA THR A 283 18.64 19.72 5.82
C THR A 283 18.32 21.16 6.28
N LEU A 284 17.60 21.94 5.49
CA LEU A 284 17.20 23.32 5.85
C LEU A 284 16.20 23.37 7.03
N ASN A 285 15.44 22.30 7.27
CA ASN A 285 14.55 22.16 8.42
C ASN A 285 15.26 21.63 9.69
N GLU A 286 16.05 20.57 9.55
CA GLU A 286 16.63 19.82 10.67
C GLU A 286 17.98 20.37 11.12
N ARG A 287 18.74 20.95 10.19
CA ARG A 287 20.14 21.39 10.37
C ARG A 287 20.51 22.61 9.51
N PRO A 288 19.81 23.75 9.64
CA PRO A 288 20.15 24.98 8.91
C PRO A 288 21.61 25.42 9.11
N GLU A 289 22.26 25.03 10.21
CA GLU A 289 23.70 25.19 10.47
C GLU A 289 24.63 24.62 9.38
N GLU A 290 24.23 23.56 8.68
CA GLU A 290 25.03 22.91 7.64
C GLU A 290 25.01 23.70 6.31
N LEU A 291 24.20 24.77 6.21
CA LEU A 291 23.90 25.49 4.98
C LEU A 291 23.99 27.02 5.15
N THR A 292 25.09 27.61 4.69
CA THR A 292 25.17 29.08 4.56
C THR A 292 24.24 29.59 3.46
N LEU A 293 23.79 30.85 3.52
CA LEU A 293 23.00 31.48 2.45
C LEU A 293 23.66 31.35 1.07
N SER A 294 24.99 31.53 0.99
CA SER A 294 25.73 31.36 -0.27
C SER A 294 25.73 29.92 -0.78
N MET A 295 25.63 28.92 0.10
CA MET A 295 25.49 27.51 -0.28
C MET A 295 24.04 27.17 -0.67
N LEU A 296 23.04 27.82 -0.06
CA LEU A 296 21.64 27.70 -0.47
C LEU A 296 21.45 28.29 -1.87
N ASP A 297 21.96 29.50 -2.10
CA ASP A 297 21.91 30.19 -3.41
C ASP A 297 22.58 29.34 -4.49
N GLN A 298 23.80 28.85 -4.24
CA GLN A 298 24.52 27.98 -5.17
C GLN A 298 23.79 26.66 -5.43
N LYS A 299 23.18 26.03 -4.41
CA LYS A 299 22.42 24.78 -4.60
C LYS A 299 21.10 25.01 -5.34
N LEU A 300 20.42 26.12 -5.12
CA LEU A 300 19.20 26.50 -5.84
C LEU A 300 19.51 26.75 -7.32
N GLU A 301 20.57 27.51 -7.61
CA GLU A 301 21.05 27.77 -8.97
C GLU A 301 21.44 26.46 -9.68
N GLN A 302 22.26 25.61 -9.05
CA GLN A 302 22.66 24.30 -9.61
C GLN A 302 21.47 23.35 -9.82
N TRP A 303 20.46 23.37 -8.95
CA TRP A 303 19.29 22.52 -9.08
C TRP A 303 18.30 23.03 -10.15
N GLN A 304 18.15 24.35 -10.28
CA GLN A 304 17.43 24.97 -11.39
C GLN A 304 18.12 24.68 -12.73
N GLU A 305 19.43 24.85 -12.81
CA GLU A 305 20.22 24.53 -14.01
C GLU A 305 20.03 23.05 -14.40
N ARG A 306 20.20 22.12 -13.44
CA ARG A 306 19.99 20.68 -13.65
C ARG A 306 18.59 20.35 -14.16
N TRP A 307 17.53 20.97 -13.61
CA TRP A 307 16.16 20.72 -14.07
C TRP A 307 15.91 21.25 -15.48
N VAL A 308 16.37 22.47 -15.78
CA VAL A 308 16.20 23.11 -17.10
C VAL A 308 17.06 22.47 -18.19
N SER A 309 18.20 21.87 -17.83
CA SER A 309 19.07 21.15 -18.77
C SER A 309 18.74 19.67 -18.94
N ALA A 310 17.71 19.14 -18.27
CA ALA A 310 17.29 17.75 -18.41
C ALA A 310 16.57 17.51 -19.75
N GLU A 311 16.77 16.32 -20.33
CA GLU A 311 16.00 15.90 -21.52
C GLU A 311 14.54 15.64 -21.10
N PRO A 312 13.55 16.33 -21.71
CA PRO A 312 12.16 16.24 -21.28
C PRO A 312 11.52 14.90 -21.66
N LEU A 313 10.56 14.47 -20.85
CA LEU A 313 9.71 13.33 -21.17
C LEU A 313 8.81 13.67 -22.39
N PRO A 314 8.68 12.77 -23.38
CA PRO A 314 7.74 12.93 -24.50
C PRO A 314 6.25 12.86 -24.11
N ASP A 315 5.96 12.57 -22.84
CA ASP A 315 4.63 12.57 -22.24
C ASP A 315 4.43 13.92 -21.53
N GLU A 316 3.69 14.83 -22.18
CA GLU A 316 3.49 16.20 -21.70
C GLU A 316 2.76 16.26 -20.35
N GLU A 317 1.83 15.32 -20.08
CA GLU A 317 1.07 15.28 -18.83
C GLU A 317 1.97 14.84 -17.66
N GLN A 318 2.83 13.83 -17.88
CA GLN A 318 3.83 13.42 -16.88
C GLN A 318 4.92 14.48 -16.68
N GLN A 319 5.38 15.15 -17.74
CA GLN A 319 6.36 16.22 -17.63
C GLN A 319 5.81 17.40 -16.83
N GLU A 320 4.56 17.80 -17.08
CA GLU A 320 3.93 18.92 -16.37
C GLU A 320 3.65 18.59 -14.89
N ALA A 321 3.21 17.36 -14.57
CA ALA A 321 3.08 16.91 -13.20
C ALA A 321 4.42 16.93 -12.42
N LEU A 322 5.53 16.66 -13.10
CA LEU A 322 6.88 16.79 -12.53
C LEU A 322 7.30 18.27 -12.37
N ASN A 323 7.04 19.12 -13.37
CA ASN A 323 7.32 20.56 -13.31
C ASN A 323 6.60 21.24 -12.14
N GLN A 324 5.33 20.89 -11.89
CA GLN A 324 4.55 21.44 -10.77
C GLN A 324 5.12 21.04 -9.41
N ARG A 325 5.57 19.77 -9.25
CA ARG A 325 6.29 19.32 -8.05
C ARG A 325 7.61 20.06 -7.85
N TRP A 326 8.38 20.25 -8.92
CA TRP A 326 9.63 21.01 -8.88
C TRP A 326 9.40 22.46 -8.46
N MET A 327 8.44 23.15 -9.07
CA MET A 327 8.11 24.55 -8.80
C MET A 327 7.68 24.73 -7.33
N ALA A 328 6.83 23.85 -6.81
CA ALA A 328 6.40 23.89 -5.41
C ALA A 328 7.57 23.71 -4.42
N ALA A 329 8.49 22.78 -4.70
CA ALA A 329 9.68 22.58 -3.89
C ALA A 329 10.68 23.75 -4.01
N TYR A 330 10.81 24.36 -5.19
CA TYR A 330 11.67 25.53 -5.43
C TYR A 330 11.21 26.77 -4.66
N VAL A 331 9.93 27.14 -4.77
CA VAL A 331 9.37 28.27 -3.99
C VAL A 331 9.52 28.01 -2.49
N ALA A 332 9.20 26.80 -2.01
CA ALA A 332 9.32 26.44 -0.60
C ALA A 332 10.76 26.31 -0.07
N LEU A 333 11.78 26.41 -0.93
CA LEU A 333 13.19 26.55 -0.54
C LEU A 333 13.63 28.02 -0.56
N VAL A 334 13.20 28.79 -1.57
CA VAL A 334 13.46 30.25 -1.68
C VAL A 334 12.85 31.00 -0.48
N ASP A 335 11.60 30.73 -0.11
CA ASP A 335 10.92 31.37 1.03
C ASP A 335 11.70 31.19 2.34
N LYS A 336 12.31 30.00 2.54
CA LYS A 336 13.11 29.68 3.73
C LYS A 336 14.47 30.37 3.71
N ARG A 337 15.13 30.39 2.54
CA ARG A 337 16.36 31.14 2.31
C ARG A 337 16.16 32.63 2.65
N ASP A 338 15.09 33.24 2.15
CA ASP A 338 14.80 34.65 2.40
C ASP A 338 14.39 34.92 3.86
N THR A 339 13.68 33.99 4.50
CA THR A 339 13.41 34.06 5.94
C THR A 339 14.71 34.07 6.75
N ALA A 340 15.65 33.16 6.46
CA ALA A 340 16.96 33.10 7.12
C ALA A 340 17.80 34.37 6.87
N ALA A 341 17.76 34.92 5.65
CA ALA A 341 18.46 36.16 5.30
C ALA A 341 17.95 37.38 6.09
N ASN A 342 16.62 37.51 6.26
CA ASN A 342 16.01 38.57 7.05
C ASN A 342 16.39 38.49 8.54
N ASP A 343 16.39 37.29 9.11
CA ASP A 343 16.70 37.09 10.53
C ASP A 343 18.20 37.29 10.84
N LEU A 344 19.11 36.90 9.94
CA LEU A 344 20.53 37.26 10.03
C LEU A 344 20.76 38.79 9.99
N GLY A 345 20.00 39.53 9.17
CA GLY A 345 20.07 41.00 9.11
C GLY A 345 19.57 41.70 10.38
N ALA A 346 18.60 41.11 11.08
CA ALA A 346 18.14 41.60 12.38
C ALA A 346 19.21 41.37 13.48
N VAL A 347 19.82 40.19 13.48
CA VAL A 347 20.98 39.83 14.32
C VAL A 347 22.10 40.87 14.20
N ASP A 348 22.57 41.16 12.98
CA ASP A 348 23.66 42.13 12.75
C ASP A 348 23.34 43.54 13.27
N SER A 349 22.07 43.89 13.34
CA SER A 349 21.62 45.19 13.86
C SER A 349 21.78 45.27 15.38
N LEU A 350 21.52 44.18 16.11
CA LEU A 350 21.85 44.09 17.55
C LEU A 350 23.37 44.11 17.77
N ARG A 351 24.14 43.32 17.00
CA ARG A 351 25.63 43.28 17.07
C ARG A 351 26.24 44.68 16.96
N ARG A 352 25.76 45.47 15.99
CA ARG A 352 26.16 46.88 15.76
C ARG A 352 25.82 47.78 16.95
N CYS A 353 24.61 47.67 17.49
CA CYS A 353 24.16 48.53 18.60
C CYS A 353 24.95 48.24 19.90
N CYS A 354 25.21 46.96 20.20
CA CYS A 354 26.02 46.56 21.36
C CYS A 354 27.50 46.96 21.23
N SER A 355 28.09 46.77 20.05
CA SER A 355 29.45 47.24 19.75
C SER A 355 29.60 48.75 19.96
N ARG A 356 28.54 49.53 19.69
CA ARG A 356 28.51 50.98 19.93
C ARG A 356 28.49 51.32 21.43
N ALA A 357 27.73 50.56 22.24
CA ALA A 357 27.74 50.68 23.70
C ALA A 357 29.13 50.42 24.29
N GLU A 358 29.79 49.35 23.87
CA GLU A 358 31.15 49.04 24.32
C GLU A 358 32.19 50.07 23.89
N SER A 359 32.07 50.62 22.68
CA SER A 359 32.96 51.68 22.19
C SER A 359 32.85 52.93 23.06
N MET A 360 31.63 53.31 23.46
CA MET A 360 31.42 54.38 24.45
C MET A 360 32.01 54.04 25.82
N ARG A 361 31.86 52.80 26.29
CA ARG A 361 32.42 52.31 27.57
C ARG A 361 33.96 52.41 27.59
N LYS A 362 34.61 52.02 26.49
CA LYS A 362 36.06 52.02 26.28
C LYS A 362 36.63 53.44 26.03
N GLY A 363 35.84 54.38 25.49
CA GLY A 363 36.27 55.72 25.11
C GLY A 363 36.40 56.73 26.26
N LYS A 364 37.53 57.44 26.36
CA LYS A 364 37.86 58.38 27.46
C LYS A 364 37.20 59.77 27.43
N ARG A 365 36.17 59.99 26.60
CA ARG A 365 35.46 61.28 26.52
C ARG A 365 34.40 61.38 27.63
N PRO A 366 34.11 62.57 28.20
CA PRO A 366 33.03 62.74 29.18
C PRO A 366 31.69 62.28 28.62
N LEU A 367 30.90 61.58 29.44
CA LEU A 367 29.61 61.01 29.05
C LEU A 367 28.47 62.02 29.21
N GLN A 368 27.46 61.95 28.33
CA GLN A 368 26.23 62.73 28.45
C GLN A 368 25.00 61.80 28.53
N ALA A 369 24.10 62.05 29.47
CA ALA A 369 22.91 61.23 29.69
C ALA A 369 22.04 61.03 28.43
N LYS A 370 21.94 62.05 27.56
CA LYS A 370 21.18 61.97 26.29
C LYS A 370 21.73 60.93 25.31
N GLN A 371 23.01 60.60 25.38
CA GLN A 371 23.62 59.58 24.51
C GLN A 371 23.23 58.16 24.95
N LEU A 372 23.05 57.96 26.27
CA LEU A 372 22.65 56.69 26.87
C LEU A 372 21.17 56.38 26.61
N THR A 373 20.29 57.38 26.73
CA THR A 373 18.86 57.18 26.43
C THR A 373 18.59 56.93 24.94
N ALA A 374 19.32 57.58 24.02
CA ALA A 374 19.23 57.31 22.59
C ALA A 374 19.69 55.87 22.25
N LEU A 375 20.76 55.40 22.88
CA LEU A 375 21.30 54.06 22.72
C LEU A 375 20.31 52.98 23.21
N GLN A 376 19.67 53.19 24.36
CA GLN A 376 18.61 52.30 24.87
C GLN A 376 17.38 52.26 23.94
N SER A 377 17.00 53.41 23.35
CA SER A 377 15.86 53.51 22.43
C SER A 377 16.05 52.69 21.16
N GLU A 378 17.26 52.75 20.57
CA GLU A 378 17.61 51.96 19.37
C GLU A 378 17.62 50.46 19.66
N TRP A 379 18.11 50.05 20.84
CA TRP A 379 18.14 48.65 21.27
C TRP A 379 16.76 47.97 21.28
N VAL A 380 15.74 48.69 21.75
CA VAL A 380 14.38 48.14 21.93
C VAL A 380 13.64 47.95 20.59
N GLN A 381 13.99 48.69 19.54
CA GLN A 381 13.25 48.69 18.27
C GLN A 381 13.61 47.57 17.29
N ILE A 382 14.73 46.86 17.50
CA ILE A 382 15.22 45.83 16.58
C ILE A 382 14.41 44.52 16.75
N LYS A 383 14.03 43.86 15.65
CA LYS A 383 13.35 42.54 15.69
C LYS A 383 14.24 41.51 16.40
N ARG A 384 13.63 40.62 17.19
CA ARG A 384 14.26 39.43 17.76
C ARG A 384 13.86 38.18 16.95
N PRO A 385 14.74 37.60 16.12
CA PRO A 385 14.52 36.29 15.51
C PRO A 385 14.43 35.16 16.53
N GLY A 386 13.67 34.11 16.22
CA GLY A 386 13.63 32.89 17.05
C GLY A 386 14.91 32.06 16.98
N LEU A 387 15.52 31.98 15.79
CA LEU A 387 16.73 31.20 15.46
C LEU A 387 18.04 31.73 16.09
N ALA A 388 17.96 32.60 17.11
CA ALA A 388 19.04 33.52 17.47
C ALA A 388 19.01 34.01 18.93
N SER A 389 18.45 33.24 19.85
CA SER A 389 18.04 33.71 21.18
C SER A 389 19.17 34.06 22.18
N ASP A 390 20.46 33.64 22.04
CA ASP A 390 21.60 34.33 22.73
C ASP A 390 22.25 35.43 21.91
N VAL A 391 22.14 35.35 20.57
CA VAL A 391 22.48 36.48 19.70
C VAL A 391 21.72 37.70 20.16
N ILE A 392 20.59 37.44 20.80
CA ILE A 392 19.81 38.36 21.59
C ILE A 392 20.25 38.33 23.07
N THR A 393 20.18 37.22 23.82
CA THR A 393 20.39 37.16 25.29
C THR A 393 21.78 37.57 25.79
N GLU A 394 22.89 37.00 25.29
CA GLU A 394 24.23 37.31 25.82
C GLU A 394 24.81 38.58 25.14
N LEU A 395 24.21 39.03 24.03
CA LEU A 395 24.27 40.43 23.56
C LEU A 395 23.53 41.38 24.48
N GLU A 396 22.33 41.01 24.96
CA GLU A 396 21.56 41.77 25.94
C GLU A 396 22.35 41.84 27.25
N SER A 397 23.03 40.77 27.67
CA SER A 397 24.00 40.76 28.77
C SER A 397 25.16 41.75 28.54
N ARG A 398 25.88 41.68 27.41
CA ARG A 398 26.95 42.67 27.07
C ARG A 398 26.44 44.10 27.00
N PHE A 399 25.23 44.31 26.48
CA PHE A 399 24.59 45.61 26.35
C PHE A 399 24.23 46.18 27.73
N HIS A 400 23.52 45.42 28.58
CA HIS A 400 23.18 45.83 29.93
C HIS A 400 24.44 46.05 30.79
N GLN A 401 25.40 45.12 30.78
CA GLN A 401 26.68 45.31 31.50
C GLN A 401 27.44 46.56 31.02
N SER A 402 27.32 46.91 29.73
CA SER A 402 27.93 48.13 29.20
C SER A 402 27.15 49.39 29.59
N MET A 403 25.83 49.35 29.60
CA MET A 403 24.96 50.43 30.09
C MET A 403 25.20 50.68 31.59
N ASP A 404 25.26 49.64 32.41
CA ASP A 404 25.58 49.73 33.84
C ASP A 404 26.97 50.31 34.06
N SER A 405 27.97 49.80 33.34
CA SER A 405 29.34 50.32 33.41
C SER A 405 29.47 51.77 32.91
N LEU A 406 28.58 52.23 32.04
CA LEU A 406 28.49 53.61 31.57
C LEU A 406 27.77 54.51 32.58
N ASN A 407 26.66 54.06 33.15
CA ASN A 407 25.90 54.77 34.19
C ASN A 407 26.75 54.95 35.45
N ALA A 408 27.38 53.87 35.94
CA ALA A 408 28.28 53.90 37.08
C ALA A 408 29.58 54.67 36.80
N ARG A 409 29.93 54.93 35.53
CA ARG A 409 31.03 55.85 35.17
C ARG A 409 30.55 57.30 35.11
N LEU A 410 29.35 57.57 34.60
CA LEU A 410 28.75 58.90 34.59
C LEU A 410 28.57 59.44 36.02
N GLN A 411 28.21 58.58 36.98
CA GLN A 411 28.17 58.90 38.41
C GLN A 411 29.57 59.20 38.98
N ARG A 412 30.54 58.30 38.82
CA ARG A 412 31.93 58.53 39.29
C ARG A 412 32.58 59.77 38.67
N GLU A 413 32.29 60.07 37.40
CA GLU A 413 32.74 61.30 36.76
C GLU A 413 32.14 62.56 37.39
N ALA A 414 30.96 62.50 38.02
CA ALA A 414 30.40 63.60 38.82
C ALA A 414 31.07 63.66 40.21
N GLU A 415 31.13 62.54 40.92
CA GLU A 415 31.76 62.42 42.26
C GLU A 415 33.23 62.89 42.26
N GLU A 416 34.02 62.49 41.25
CA GLU A 416 35.41 62.94 41.09
C GLU A 416 35.54 64.46 40.88
N ARG A 417 34.54 65.13 40.30
CA ARG A 417 34.56 66.59 40.10
C ARG A 417 34.30 67.31 41.43
N GLU A 418 33.36 66.82 42.22
CA GLU A 418 33.05 67.37 43.55
C GLU A 418 34.19 67.18 44.56
N GLU A 419 34.82 66.00 44.58
CA GLU A 419 35.91 65.73 45.52
C GLU A 419 37.20 66.49 45.16
N LYS A 420 37.55 66.63 43.87
CA LYS A 420 38.68 67.49 43.45
C LYS A 420 38.45 68.96 43.80
N LEU A 421 37.20 69.42 43.73
CA LEU A 421 36.78 70.76 44.15
C LEU A 421 36.87 70.95 45.67
N ARG A 422 36.65 69.90 46.48
CA ARG A 422 36.90 69.90 47.93
C ARG A 422 38.41 69.96 48.23
N GLN A 423 39.21 69.11 47.59
CA GLN A 423 40.65 69.01 47.83
C GLN A 423 41.40 70.31 47.50
N MET A 424 41.12 70.95 46.35
CA MET A 424 41.74 72.24 46.00
C MET A 424 41.41 73.38 46.98
N LYS A 425 40.31 73.29 47.75
CA LYS A 425 39.99 74.27 48.80
C LYS A 425 40.87 74.04 50.04
N ALA A 426 41.02 72.79 50.48
CA ALA A 426 41.89 72.42 51.60
C ALA A 426 43.39 72.66 51.31
N GLU A 427 43.84 72.43 50.07
CA GLU A 427 45.24 72.71 49.69
C GLU A 427 45.57 74.21 49.72
N LEU A 428 44.60 75.09 49.46
CA LEU A 428 44.77 76.55 49.65
C LEU A 428 44.90 76.92 51.13
N ASP A 429 44.08 76.31 51.99
CA ASP A 429 44.14 76.53 53.44
C ASP A 429 45.52 76.13 54.00
N GLN A 430 46.07 75.01 53.53
CA GLN A 430 47.41 74.53 53.92
C GLN A 430 48.54 75.40 53.34
N MET A 431 48.45 75.82 52.06
CA MET A 431 49.44 76.69 51.41
C MET A 431 49.60 78.03 52.16
N GLU A 432 48.51 78.60 52.65
CA GLU A 432 48.52 79.83 53.44
C GLU A 432 49.21 79.59 54.81
N ALA A 433 48.94 78.47 55.48
CA ALA A 433 49.58 78.12 56.75
C ALA A 433 51.09 77.78 56.65
N ASP A 434 51.56 77.19 55.55
CA ASP A 434 53.00 76.88 55.37
C ASP A 434 53.85 78.11 55.05
N LEU A 435 53.24 79.19 54.53
CA LEU A 435 53.89 80.50 54.40
C LEU A 435 54.08 81.18 55.76
N GLU A 436 53.12 81.03 56.68
CA GLU A 436 53.24 81.50 58.07
C GLU A 436 54.28 80.71 58.88
N GLN A 437 54.58 79.46 58.49
CA GLN A 437 55.52 78.56 59.17
C GLN A 437 56.91 78.50 58.51
N GLU A 438 57.24 79.45 57.63
CA GLU A 438 58.54 79.56 56.95
C GLU A 438 58.97 78.33 56.10
N LYS A 439 58.04 77.42 55.74
CA LYS A 439 58.34 76.20 54.96
C LYS A 439 58.38 76.49 53.45
N TYR A 440 59.26 77.38 53.04
CA TYR A 440 59.22 77.99 51.71
C TYR A 440 59.20 76.99 50.55
N GLY A 441 59.95 75.88 50.64
CA GLY A 441 59.95 74.85 49.59
C GLY A 441 58.59 74.18 49.39
N GLU A 442 57.88 73.90 50.48
CA GLU A 442 56.57 73.24 50.48
C GLU A 442 55.49 74.19 49.97
N ALA A 443 55.50 75.44 50.45
CA ALA A 443 54.59 76.49 49.98
C ALA A 443 54.76 76.84 48.49
N ILE A 444 56.01 76.89 47.99
CA ILE A 444 56.32 77.13 46.56
C ILE A 444 55.75 76.03 45.67
N ASP A 445 55.83 74.78 46.10
CA ASP A 445 55.37 73.65 45.32
C ASP A 445 53.84 73.48 45.43
N LEU A 446 53.22 73.73 46.60
CA LEU A 446 51.76 73.84 46.76
C LEU A 446 51.16 74.93 45.86
N HIS A 447 51.70 76.14 45.89
CA HIS A 447 51.24 77.26 45.06
C HIS A 447 51.24 76.91 43.56
N ARG A 448 52.31 76.26 43.09
CA ARG A 448 52.41 75.76 41.71
C ARG A 448 51.37 74.68 41.44
N ASN A 449 51.22 73.70 42.33
CA ASN A 449 50.34 72.54 42.14
C ASN A 449 48.87 72.93 42.03
N ILE A 450 48.37 73.79 42.93
CA ILE A 450 46.97 74.26 42.91
C ILE A 450 46.75 75.13 41.65
N SER A 451 47.69 76.00 41.29
CA SER A 451 47.65 76.81 40.06
C SER A 451 47.59 75.97 38.77
N MET A 452 48.27 74.81 38.74
CA MET A 452 48.19 73.87 37.61
C MET A 452 46.85 73.14 37.59
N ARG A 453 46.41 72.56 38.72
CA ARG A 453 45.14 71.82 38.83
C ARG A 453 43.93 72.66 38.45
N LEU A 454 43.89 73.93 38.88
CA LEU A 454 42.82 74.88 38.54
C LEU A 454 42.74 75.18 37.03
N LYS A 455 43.86 75.07 36.31
CA LYS A 455 43.95 75.23 34.86
C LYS A 455 43.62 73.93 34.10
N GLU A 456 43.80 72.78 34.74
CA GLU A 456 43.53 71.45 34.19
C GLU A 456 42.08 71.00 34.38
N LEU A 457 41.39 71.45 35.44
CA LEU A 457 39.95 71.20 35.63
C LEU A 457 39.08 72.08 34.71
N GLY A 458 38.86 71.59 33.49
CA GLY A 458 37.72 72.02 32.68
C GLY A 458 36.38 71.58 33.30
N SER A 459 35.35 72.41 33.18
CA SER A 459 34.00 72.23 33.75
C SER A 459 33.88 72.26 35.29
N LEU A 460 34.55 73.22 35.94
CA LEU A 460 34.07 73.75 37.22
C LEU A 460 32.90 74.71 37.00
N ASP A 461 32.10 74.94 38.05
CA ASP A 461 31.17 76.06 38.08
C ASP A 461 31.93 77.41 38.19
N GLU A 462 31.36 78.45 37.59
CA GLU A 462 32.01 79.76 37.46
C GLU A 462 32.16 80.50 38.80
N GLN A 463 31.39 80.11 39.83
CA GLN A 463 31.46 80.71 41.17
C GLN A 463 32.62 80.13 41.98
N SER A 464 32.73 78.80 42.06
CA SER A 464 33.83 78.11 42.77
C SER A 464 35.18 78.41 42.14
N LYS A 465 35.26 78.46 40.80
CA LYS A 465 36.52 78.73 40.08
C LYS A 465 37.12 80.07 40.50
N ARG A 466 36.30 81.14 40.54
CA ARG A 466 36.74 82.50 40.90
C ARG A 466 37.29 82.59 42.32
N GLY A 467 36.74 81.83 43.27
CA GLY A 467 37.23 81.81 44.66
C GLY A 467 38.66 81.25 44.78
N ILE A 468 39.00 80.20 44.01
CA ILE A 468 40.34 79.60 44.01
C ILE A 468 41.34 80.55 43.32
N GLU A 469 40.96 81.19 42.20
CA GLU A 469 41.82 82.14 41.49
C GLU A 469 42.24 83.36 42.32
N GLN A 470 41.44 83.79 43.29
CA GLN A 470 41.75 84.96 44.13
C GLN A 470 42.84 84.66 45.16
N ARG A 471 42.72 83.55 45.91
CA ARG A 471 43.67 83.17 46.99
C ARG A 471 45.09 82.94 46.44
N LEU A 472 45.22 82.26 45.30
CA LEU A 472 46.52 82.04 44.63
C LEU A 472 47.26 83.33 44.25
N ARG A 473 46.56 84.45 44.02
CA ARG A 473 47.23 85.71 43.65
C ARG A 473 47.86 86.40 44.85
N ALA A 474 47.38 86.18 46.08
CA ALA A 474 47.92 86.78 47.29
C ALA A 474 49.31 86.20 47.65
N ALA A 475 49.49 84.88 47.54
CA ALA A 475 50.71 84.17 47.93
C ALA A 475 51.91 84.33 46.96
N ALA A 476 51.69 84.88 45.77
CA ALA A 476 52.67 84.83 44.68
C ALA A 476 54.05 85.52 44.91
N PRO A 477 54.16 86.67 45.62
CA PRO A 477 55.45 87.39 45.74
C PRO A 477 56.51 86.62 46.55
N MET A 478 56.13 86.13 47.72
CA MET A 478 57.01 85.39 48.66
C MET A 478 57.50 84.06 48.06
N VAL A 479 56.71 83.49 47.14
CA VAL A 479 57.01 82.30 46.35
C VAL A 479 58.03 82.56 45.22
N MET A 480 58.46 83.80 44.97
CA MET A 480 59.43 84.15 43.92
C MET A 480 60.89 84.05 44.38
N GLU A 481 61.22 84.71 45.50
CA GLU A 481 62.60 85.01 45.93
C GLU A 481 63.46 83.76 46.21
N PHE A 482 62.89 82.76 46.88
CA PHE A 482 63.61 81.52 47.23
C PHE A 482 63.91 80.58 46.04
N LYS A 483 63.44 80.89 44.81
CA LYS A 483 63.67 80.03 43.64
C LYS A 483 65.07 80.15 43.05
N ASP A 484 65.76 81.28 43.25
CA ASP A 484 67.04 81.54 42.58
C ASP A 484 68.23 80.78 43.21
N TRP A 485 68.24 80.60 44.54
CA TRP A 485 69.27 79.84 45.25
C TRP A 485 69.38 78.37 44.80
N ARG A 486 68.27 77.77 44.35
CA ARG A 486 68.21 76.37 43.91
C ARG A 486 68.95 76.12 42.58
N ARG A 487 69.30 77.17 41.83
CA ARG A 487 69.77 77.03 40.44
C ARG A 487 71.22 76.55 40.31
N TRP A 488 72.13 77.26 40.98
CA TRP A 488 73.57 77.23 40.73
C TRP A 488 74.22 75.84 40.82
N GLY A 489 73.86 75.03 41.82
CA GLY A 489 74.47 73.72 42.06
C GLY A 489 74.16 72.65 41.00
N THR A 490 73.32 72.96 40.01
CA THR A 490 72.81 71.96 39.06
C THR A 490 73.57 71.89 37.73
N ASP A 491 74.39 72.90 37.40
CA ASP A 491 75.04 73.00 36.08
C ASP A 491 76.27 72.11 35.90
N GLN A 492 77.17 72.00 36.90
CA GLN A 492 78.44 71.28 36.71
C GLN A 492 78.28 69.80 36.36
N ALA A 493 77.31 69.11 36.97
CA ALA A 493 77.12 67.68 36.75
C ALA A 493 76.60 67.33 35.34
N ARG A 494 76.21 68.33 34.53
CA ARG A 494 75.68 68.15 33.17
C ARG A 494 76.79 67.87 32.15
N GLU A 495 77.98 68.45 32.32
CA GLU A 495 79.04 68.40 31.29
C GLU A 495 79.66 66.99 31.14
N HIS A 496 79.86 66.27 32.25
CA HIS A 496 80.39 64.90 32.29
C HIS A 496 79.58 63.89 31.45
N LEU A 497 78.27 64.14 31.28
CA LEU A 497 77.37 63.27 30.53
C LEU A 497 77.57 63.35 29.01
N ILE A 498 78.08 64.49 28.51
CA ILE A 498 78.31 64.75 27.08
C ILE A 498 79.46 63.88 26.57
N GLU A 499 80.57 63.81 27.32
CA GLU A 499 81.76 63.06 26.92
C GLU A 499 81.49 61.55 26.79
N THR A 500 80.68 61.00 27.71
CA THR A 500 80.35 59.57 27.72
C THR A 500 79.43 59.20 26.55
N ALA A 501 78.49 60.07 26.19
CA ALA A 501 77.62 59.88 25.03
C ALA A 501 78.41 59.78 23.71
N GLN A 502 79.47 60.58 23.55
CA GLN A 502 80.32 60.58 22.35
C GLN A 502 81.16 59.31 22.17
N ARG A 503 81.41 58.52 23.22
CA ARG A 503 82.13 57.24 23.09
C ARG A 503 81.24 56.15 22.49
N LEU A 504 79.96 56.10 22.87
CA LEU A 504 78.97 55.13 22.38
C LEU A 504 78.58 55.32 20.91
N GLU A 505 78.86 56.49 20.34
CA GLU A 505 78.65 56.83 18.92
C GLU A 505 79.63 56.11 17.99
N ASN A 506 80.80 55.67 18.48
CA ASN A 506 81.94 55.23 17.67
C ASN A 506 82.35 53.76 17.88
N ASP A 507 81.54 52.96 18.57
CA ASP A 507 81.76 51.52 18.77
C ASP A 507 80.81 50.70 17.88
N ASP A 508 81.31 50.27 16.71
CA ASP A 508 80.57 49.42 15.77
C ASP A 508 80.37 47.98 16.27
N SER A 509 81.17 47.51 17.23
CA SER A 509 81.17 46.12 17.69
C SER A 509 80.01 45.76 18.63
N MET A 510 79.30 46.77 19.14
CA MET A 510 78.27 46.59 20.16
C MET A 510 76.90 46.17 19.59
N GLU A 511 76.29 45.15 20.19
CA GLU A 511 74.94 44.69 19.88
C GLU A 511 73.88 45.80 20.07
N PRO A 512 72.86 45.92 19.18
CA PRO A 512 71.84 46.97 19.24
C PRO A 512 71.10 47.05 20.58
N GLU A 513 70.85 45.91 21.23
CA GLU A 513 70.19 45.87 22.53
C GLU A 513 71.07 46.33 23.69
N GLN A 514 72.40 46.19 23.59
CA GLN A 514 73.33 46.69 24.62
C GLN A 514 73.55 48.20 24.45
N ARG A 515 73.79 48.67 23.21
CA ARG A 515 74.00 50.10 22.91
C ARG A 515 72.83 50.97 23.42
N ALA A 516 71.60 50.46 23.35
CA ALA A 516 70.41 51.11 23.88
C ALA A 516 70.35 51.23 25.42
N LYS A 517 71.00 50.35 26.19
CA LYS A 517 70.99 50.39 27.67
C LYS A 517 71.88 51.52 28.19
N GLU A 518 73.10 51.63 27.68
CA GLU A 518 74.06 52.67 28.07
C GLU A 518 73.48 54.07 27.76
N ILE A 519 72.88 54.22 26.58
CA ILE A 519 72.16 55.43 26.12
C ILE A 519 71.01 55.83 27.06
N LYS A 520 70.32 54.86 27.66
CA LYS A 520 69.24 55.13 28.62
C LYS A 520 69.81 55.67 29.95
N ALA A 521 70.92 55.10 30.45
CA ALA A 521 71.53 55.51 31.71
C ALA A 521 71.91 57.01 31.68
N LEU A 522 72.66 57.42 30.65
CA LEU A 522 73.07 58.82 30.45
C LEU A 522 71.88 59.79 30.42
N ARG A 523 70.81 59.44 29.71
CA ARG A 523 69.58 60.27 29.62
C ARG A 523 68.82 60.36 30.95
N GLU A 524 68.96 59.40 31.84
CA GLU A 524 68.34 59.45 33.17
C GLU A 524 69.12 60.36 34.13
N GLU A 525 70.44 60.30 34.10
CA GLU A 525 71.32 61.18 34.88
C GLU A 525 71.14 62.65 34.48
N TRP A 526 71.03 62.94 33.18
CA TRP A 526 70.70 64.29 32.72
C TRP A 526 69.36 64.79 33.28
N ARG A 527 68.35 63.91 33.27
CA ARG A 527 66.99 64.27 33.69
C ARG A 527 66.91 64.65 35.16
N LYS A 528 67.66 63.96 36.02
CA LYS A 528 67.75 64.26 37.47
C LYS A 528 68.23 65.69 37.70
N LEU A 529 69.24 66.12 36.94
CA LEU A 529 69.77 67.48 36.99
C LEU A 529 68.79 68.51 36.40
N ALA A 530 68.17 68.22 35.26
CA ALA A 530 67.21 69.12 34.60
C ALA A 530 65.91 69.35 35.40
N GLN A 531 65.52 68.43 36.29
CA GLN A 531 64.38 68.61 37.21
C GLN A 531 64.69 69.55 38.38
N MET A 532 65.96 69.66 38.79
CA MET A 532 66.36 70.53 39.89
C MET A 532 66.34 72.01 39.48
N GLU A 533 66.71 72.31 38.23
CA GLU A 533 66.62 73.66 37.62
C GLU A 533 66.09 73.61 36.18
N PRO A 534 64.80 73.95 35.95
CA PRO A 534 64.26 74.16 34.61
C PRO A 534 64.53 75.61 34.16
N GLY A 535 65.45 75.81 33.21
CA GLY A 535 65.76 77.16 32.73
C GLY A 535 66.76 77.24 31.58
N GLN A 536 68.05 77.15 31.88
CA GLN A 536 69.06 77.85 31.06
C GLN A 536 70.04 76.96 30.25
N GLN A 537 70.04 75.63 30.44
CA GLN A 537 71.10 74.75 29.90
C GLN A 537 71.00 74.40 28.39
N ARG A 538 70.35 75.24 27.56
CA ARG A 538 70.06 74.95 26.15
C ARG A 538 71.27 74.53 25.31
N LYS A 539 72.47 75.04 25.62
CA LYS A 539 73.70 74.70 24.91
C LYS A 539 74.16 73.27 25.26
N GLN A 540 74.46 73.02 26.54
CA GLN A 540 74.94 71.72 27.02
C GLN A 540 73.95 70.60 26.67
N TRP A 541 72.63 70.83 26.79
CA TRP A 541 71.61 69.86 26.39
C TRP A 541 71.64 69.52 24.89
N LYS A 542 71.85 70.52 24.02
CA LYS A 542 71.92 70.29 22.57
C LYS A 542 73.11 69.40 22.21
N ASP A 543 74.27 69.68 22.81
CA ASP A 543 75.51 68.96 22.54
C ASP A 543 75.41 67.50 23.08
N PHE A 544 74.78 67.31 24.25
CA PHE A 544 74.42 66.00 24.79
C PHE A 544 73.46 65.20 23.89
N ASP A 545 72.30 65.77 23.58
CA ASP A 545 71.23 65.05 22.89
C ASP A 545 71.60 64.72 21.43
N GLN A 546 72.44 65.54 20.79
CA GLN A 546 73.03 65.21 19.49
C GLN A 546 73.87 63.92 19.56
N LYS A 547 74.77 63.81 20.56
CA LYS A 547 75.66 62.64 20.69
C LYS A 547 74.91 61.37 21.11
N VAL A 548 73.98 61.49 22.06
CA VAL A 548 73.13 60.35 22.46
C VAL A 548 72.22 59.89 21.30
N THR A 549 71.73 60.81 20.48
CA THR A 549 70.86 60.46 19.34
C THR A 549 71.64 59.78 18.22
N ALA A 550 72.85 60.23 17.89
CA ALA A 550 73.71 59.58 16.90
C ALA A 550 74.01 58.12 17.30
N ALA A 551 74.41 57.88 18.55
CA ALA A 551 74.68 56.54 19.08
C ALA A 551 73.45 55.61 19.09
N TYR A 552 72.22 56.14 19.06
CA TYR A 552 71.00 55.33 19.18
C TYR A 552 70.50 54.76 17.84
N GLU A 553 70.94 55.30 16.70
CA GLU A 553 70.32 55.05 15.39
C GLU A 553 70.30 53.56 14.95
N PRO A 554 71.35 52.74 15.16
CA PRO A 554 71.29 51.30 14.84
C PRO A 554 70.26 50.54 15.71
N SER A 555 70.18 50.90 16.99
CA SER A 555 69.25 50.32 17.97
C SER A 555 67.79 50.60 17.60
N LYS A 556 67.52 51.85 17.18
CA LYS A 556 66.23 52.33 16.69
C LYS A 556 65.71 51.52 15.49
N GLN A 557 66.59 51.17 14.54
CA GLN A 557 66.21 50.36 13.38
C GLN A 557 65.86 48.92 13.76
N HIS A 558 66.68 48.27 14.61
CA HIS A 558 66.41 46.91 15.08
C HIS A 558 65.07 46.80 15.84
N PHE A 559 64.79 47.73 16.75
CA PHE A 559 63.53 47.71 17.51
C PHE A 559 62.29 48.05 16.66
N ALA A 560 62.45 48.76 15.54
CA ALA A 560 61.33 49.08 14.64
C ALA A 560 60.78 47.82 13.93
N GLU A 561 61.64 46.97 13.37
CA GLU A 561 61.21 45.73 12.70
C GLU A 561 60.64 44.72 13.71
N GLN A 562 61.27 44.56 14.89
CA GLN A 562 60.67 43.74 15.96
C GLN A 562 59.29 44.28 16.41
N ALA A 563 59.08 45.61 16.42
CA ALA A 563 57.80 46.20 16.81
C ALA A 563 56.71 45.95 15.77
N LYS A 564 57.03 46.02 14.48
CA LYS A 564 56.14 45.68 13.37
C LYS A 564 55.63 44.23 13.46
N GLN A 565 56.53 43.26 13.61
CA GLN A 565 56.15 41.84 13.71
C GLN A 565 55.28 41.54 14.94
N ARG A 566 55.59 42.14 16.10
CA ARG A 566 54.73 42.04 17.30
C ARG A 566 53.36 42.69 17.12
N ASN A 567 53.25 43.74 16.31
CA ASN A 567 51.98 44.38 15.98
C ASN A 567 51.14 43.52 15.01
N GLU A 568 51.76 42.87 14.02
CA GLU A 568 51.09 41.92 13.13
C GLU A 568 50.50 40.71 13.92
N HIS A 569 51.26 40.15 14.87
CA HIS A 569 50.75 39.13 15.79
C HIS A 569 49.66 39.65 16.75
N LEU A 570 49.74 40.92 17.18
CA LEU A 570 48.71 41.54 18.01
C LEU A 570 47.39 41.60 17.24
N GLN A 571 47.41 42.10 16.00
CA GLN A 571 46.22 42.20 15.15
C GLN A 571 45.56 40.82 14.89
N GLN A 572 46.36 39.78 14.63
CA GLN A 572 45.86 38.40 14.50
C GLN A 572 45.18 37.91 15.80
N ARG A 573 45.80 38.15 16.95
CA ARG A 573 45.27 37.73 18.27
C ARG A 573 44.02 38.54 18.64
N GLU A 574 43.99 39.84 18.39
CA GLU A 574 42.82 40.68 18.62
C GLU A 574 41.64 40.33 17.72
N ALA A 575 41.88 39.89 16.48
CA ALA A 575 40.84 39.37 15.60
C ALA A 575 40.23 38.05 16.15
N ILE A 576 41.06 37.15 16.67
CA ILE A 576 40.59 35.90 17.31
C ILE A 576 39.79 36.20 18.58
N CYS A 577 40.26 37.13 19.43
CA CYS A 577 39.50 37.57 20.60
C CYS A 577 38.19 38.23 20.20
N ALA A 578 38.18 39.11 19.20
CA ALA A 578 36.96 39.74 18.71
C ALA A 578 35.93 38.70 18.22
N GLN A 579 36.36 37.70 17.45
CA GLN A 579 35.48 36.61 16.99
C GLN A 579 34.93 35.76 18.14
N LEU A 580 35.73 35.47 19.18
CA LEU A 580 35.29 34.74 20.35
C LEU A 580 34.40 35.57 21.29
N GLU A 581 34.68 36.86 21.47
CA GLU A 581 33.81 37.80 22.21
C GLU A 581 32.47 37.96 21.51
N THR A 582 32.48 38.13 20.18
CA THR A 582 31.29 38.09 19.33
C THR A 582 30.55 36.78 19.57
N MET A 583 31.16 35.62 19.33
CA MET A 583 30.46 34.33 19.37
C MET A 583 30.08 33.88 20.79
N LYS A 584 30.70 34.39 21.86
CA LYS A 584 30.18 34.22 23.22
C LYS A 584 28.75 34.76 23.36
N THR A 585 28.47 35.85 22.65
CA THR A 585 27.32 36.72 22.92
C THR A 585 26.39 36.92 21.74
N GLU A 586 26.77 36.39 20.59
CA GLU A 586 26.15 36.61 19.31
C GLU A 586 25.76 35.24 18.70
N THR A 587 25.21 34.30 19.50
CA THR A 587 25.04 32.84 19.21
C THR A 587 23.65 32.29 19.69
N ASP A 588 23.37 31.06 20.16
CA ASP A 588 22.10 30.84 20.92
C ASP A 588 22.09 29.76 22.03
N TRP A 589 22.57 30.09 23.22
CA TRP A 589 22.51 29.27 24.43
C TRP A 589 21.10 28.85 24.94
N SER A 590 20.03 29.04 24.17
CA SER A 590 18.69 28.46 24.37
C SER A 590 18.16 27.63 23.18
N THR A 591 18.39 28.03 21.92
CA THR A 591 17.91 27.33 20.69
C THR A 591 18.96 27.13 19.57
N VAL A 592 20.27 27.31 19.84
CA VAL A 592 21.34 27.12 18.84
C VAL A 592 21.54 25.67 18.43
N ASP A 593 22.06 25.45 17.22
CA ASP A 593 22.88 24.26 17.00
C ASP A 593 24.21 24.36 17.76
N TRP A 594 24.24 23.67 18.89
CA TRP A 594 25.40 23.58 19.74
C TRP A 594 26.58 22.86 19.06
N LYS A 595 26.38 22.09 17.98
CA LYS A 595 27.46 21.37 17.29
C LYS A 595 28.35 22.33 16.49
N ALA A 596 27.76 23.19 15.67
CA ALA A 596 28.46 24.19 14.87
C ALA A 596 29.26 25.14 15.77
N GLN A 597 28.65 25.62 16.86
CA GLN A 597 29.34 26.48 17.80
C GLN A 597 30.46 25.75 18.53
N TYR A 598 30.23 24.53 19.00
CA TYR A 598 31.28 23.69 19.57
C TYR A 598 32.44 23.44 18.58
N ALA A 599 32.16 23.35 17.27
CA ALA A 599 33.20 23.25 16.24
C ALA A 599 33.99 24.56 16.07
N VAL A 600 33.33 25.72 15.93
CA VAL A 600 33.98 27.03 15.75
C VAL A 600 34.79 27.43 16.99
N ILE A 601 34.27 27.18 18.19
CA ILE A 601 35.00 27.32 19.47
C ILE A 601 36.32 26.55 19.44
N ASN A 602 36.29 25.30 18.99
CA ASN A 602 37.47 24.44 18.92
C ASN A 602 38.41 24.78 17.75
N GLU A 603 37.94 25.46 16.70
CA GLU A 603 38.80 26.00 15.65
C GLU A 603 39.61 27.20 16.16
N ARG A 604 38.94 28.20 16.77
CA ARG A 604 39.62 29.40 17.30
C ARG A 604 40.58 29.09 18.46
N ARG A 605 40.31 28.05 19.26
CA ARG A 605 41.28 27.47 20.23
C ARG A 605 42.56 26.92 19.58
N LYS A 606 42.54 26.52 18.30
CA LYS A 606 43.73 26.11 17.54
C LYS A 606 44.44 27.32 16.95
N ASP A 607 43.72 28.28 16.39
CA ASP A 607 44.31 29.45 15.74
C ASP A 607 45.05 30.36 16.74
N TRP A 608 44.49 30.54 17.94
CA TRP A 608 45.14 31.27 19.05
C TRP A 608 46.52 30.70 19.43
N LYS A 609 46.72 29.39 19.23
CA LYS A 609 47.97 28.67 19.50
C LYS A 609 48.99 28.77 18.35
N LYS A 610 48.56 29.15 17.14
CA LYS A 610 49.43 29.33 15.96
C LYS A 610 50.05 30.74 15.91
N CYS A 611 49.37 31.76 16.42
CA CYS A 611 49.86 33.14 16.39
C CYS A 611 51.14 33.36 17.19
N GLY A 612 52.05 34.19 16.68
CA GLY A 612 53.33 34.49 17.33
C GLY A 612 53.26 35.38 18.57
N THR A 613 54.44 35.89 18.96
CA THR A 613 54.65 36.68 20.18
C THR A 613 54.20 38.13 20.03
N VAL A 614 53.76 38.72 21.16
CA VAL A 614 53.08 40.02 21.24
C VAL A 614 53.84 40.98 22.17
N GLY A 615 53.53 42.27 22.11
CA GLY A 615 54.06 43.25 23.06
C GLY A 615 53.62 42.96 24.51
N HIS A 616 54.53 43.10 25.48
CA HIS A 616 54.24 42.79 26.90
C HIS A 616 53.09 43.63 27.49
N LYS A 617 52.91 44.88 27.03
CA LYS A 617 51.80 45.74 27.47
C LYS A 617 50.45 45.20 27.01
N ASP A 618 50.43 44.67 25.80
CA ASP A 618 49.24 44.32 25.04
C ASP A 618 48.85 42.87 25.30
N TRP A 619 49.83 41.99 25.56
CA TRP A 619 49.66 40.60 25.95
C TRP A 619 48.66 40.41 27.09
N LYS A 620 48.79 41.17 28.20
CA LYS A 620 47.86 41.05 29.34
C LYS A 620 46.43 41.41 28.93
N SER A 621 46.25 42.40 28.06
CA SER A 621 44.94 42.82 27.55
C SER A 621 44.33 41.75 26.64
N VAL A 622 45.06 41.33 25.60
CA VAL A 622 44.54 40.40 24.59
C VAL A 622 44.36 38.98 25.13
N ASN A 623 45.22 38.51 26.04
CA ASN A 623 45.06 37.20 26.68
C ASN A 623 43.94 37.20 27.73
N GLN A 624 43.72 38.29 28.47
CA GLN A 624 42.55 38.37 29.36
C GLN A 624 41.25 38.33 28.55
N ARG A 625 41.16 39.12 27.46
CA ARG A 625 40.04 39.08 26.51
C ARG A 625 39.78 37.67 25.96
N PHE A 626 40.84 36.94 25.58
CA PHE A 626 40.72 35.55 25.12
C PHE A 626 40.10 34.64 26.19
N ASN A 627 40.59 34.73 27.43
CA ASN A 627 40.09 33.92 28.55
C ASN A 627 38.65 34.30 28.92
N ASP A 628 38.33 35.58 29.08
CA ASP A 628 36.98 36.07 29.47
C ASP A 628 35.89 35.68 28.45
N ALA A 629 36.27 35.62 27.16
CA ALA A 629 35.43 35.07 26.10
C ALA A 629 35.31 33.54 26.21
N MET A 630 36.44 32.85 26.41
CA MET A 630 36.51 31.39 26.42
C MET A 630 35.87 30.72 27.63
N ASP A 631 35.97 31.33 28.81
CA ASP A 631 35.38 30.80 30.04
C ASP A 631 33.84 30.92 29.98
N GLY A 632 33.31 32.04 29.50
CA GLY A 632 31.87 32.20 29.28
C GLY A 632 31.31 31.23 28.22
N LEU A 633 32.03 31.06 27.10
CA LEU A 633 31.69 30.03 26.10
C LEU A 633 31.66 28.61 26.73
N GLU A 634 32.57 28.30 27.65
CA GLU A 634 32.61 27.00 28.34
C GLU A 634 31.45 26.84 29.35
N GLU A 635 30.97 27.91 29.99
CA GLU A 635 29.80 27.89 30.89
C GLU A 635 28.52 27.46 30.15
N HIS A 636 28.25 28.03 28.98
CA HIS A 636 27.07 27.66 28.19
C HIS A 636 27.19 26.24 27.64
N LEU A 637 28.35 25.87 27.07
CA LEU A 637 28.59 24.49 26.63
C LEU A 637 28.45 23.48 27.79
N LYS A 638 28.74 23.87 29.04
CA LYS A 638 28.59 23.04 30.24
C LYS A 638 27.11 22.90 30.65
N ALA A 639 26.33 23.99 30.57
CA ALA A 639 24.90 23.97 30.86
C ALA A 639 24.13 23.03 29.91
N GLU A 640 24.42 23.06 28.62
CA GLU A 640 23.79 22.16 27.64
C GLU A 640 24.28 20.71 27.78
N ARG A 641 25.54 20.45 28.14
CA ARG A 641 26.00 19.09 28.50
C ARG A 641 25.22 18.50 29.68
N GLU A 642 24.91 19.32 30.69
CA GLU A 642 24.10 18.94 31.85
C GLU A 642 22.62 18.70 31.49
N ARG A 643 22.02 19.56 30.65
CA ARG A 643 20.66 19.40 30.11
C ARG A 643 20.54 18.09 29.31
N ASN A 644 21.47 17.87 28.38
CA ASN A 644 21.58 16.65 27.57
C ASN A 644 21.65 15.38 28.41
N PHE A 645 22.47 15.38 29.47
CA PHE A 645 22.61 14.22 30.35
C PHE A 645 21.28 13.90 31.04
N LYS A 646 20.59 14.92 31.56
CA LYS A 646 19.27 14.77 32.21
C LYS A 646 18.18 14.29 31.25
N GLU A 647 18.15 14.80 30.01
CA GLU A 647 17.14 14.36 29.05
C GLU A 647 17.40 12.92 28.57
N ARG A 648 18.66 12.55 28.31
CA ARG A 648 19.02 11.14 28.03
C ARG A 648 18.70 10.21 29.19
N GLN A 649 18.77 10.67 30.44
CA GLN A 649 18.31 9.89 31.59
C GLN A 649 16.78 9.70 31.57
N ARG A 650 15.99 10.75 31.32
CA ARG A 650 14.52 10.67 31.20
C ARG A 650 14.06 9.76 30.06
N LEU A 651 14.71 9.86 28.90
CA LEU A 651 14.41 9.01 27.73
C LEU A 651 14.74 7.54 28.03
N MET A 652 15.79 7.27 28.80
CA MET A 652 16.12 5.93 29.29
C MET A 652 15.06 5.41 30.27
N GLU A 653 14.66 6.20 31.27
CA GLU A 653 13.61 5.86 32.23
C GLU A 653 12.27 5.56 31.53
N ARG A 654 11.85 6.39 30.57
CA ARG A 654 10.67 6.13 29.72
C ARG A 654 10.84 4.87 28.87
N SER A 655 12.01 4.66 28.25
CA SER A 655 12.24 3.50 27.36
C SER A 655 12.08 2.16 28.08
N VAL A 656 12.48 2.08 29.36
CA VAL A 656 12.31 0.87 30.18
C VAL A 656 10.81 0.57 30.39
N ALA A 657 10.00 1.59 30.70
CA ALA A 657 8.56 1.41 30.90
C ALA A 657 7.84 0.90 29.64
N LEU A 658 8.29 1.28 28.44
CA LEU A 658 7.70 0.78 27.18
C LEU A 658 7.92 -0.71 26.96
N ALA A 659 9.01 -1.30 27.46
CA ALA A 659 9.27 -2.72 27.32
C ALA A 659 8.26 -3.59 28.08
N GLU A 660 7.70 -3.06 29.18
CA GLU A 660 6.69 -3.72 30.04
C GLU A 660 5.23 -3.33 29.66
N MET A 661 5.03 -2.39 28.74
CA MET A 661 3.69 -1.93 28.33
C MET A 661 2.93 -3.00 27.51
N ASP A 662 1.69 -3.30 27.87
CA ASP A 662 0.90 -4.36 27.20
C ASP A 662 0.53 -4.01 25.74
N ASP A 663 0.07 -2.79 25.46
CA ASP A 663 -0.28 -2.33 24.11
C ASP A 663 0.99 -2.13 23.26
N VAL A 664 1.23 -3.10 22.39
CA VAL A 664 2.39 -3.13 21.49
C VAL A 664 2.35 -2.03 20.44
N GLN A 665 1.19 -1.54 19.99
CA GLN A 665 1.13 -0.45 19.01
C GLN A 665 1.38 0.91 19.67
N ALA A 666 0.83 1.14 20.86
CA ALA A 666 1.13 2.34 21.65
C ALA A 666 2.60 2.37 22.08
N ALA A 667 3.14 1.26 22.58
CA ALA A 667 4.55 1.12 22.93
C ALA A 667 5.48 1.41 21.74
N VAL A 668 5.15 0.91 20.54
CA VAL A 668 5.92 1.20 19.31
C VAL A 668 5.81 2.67 18.89
N SER A 669 4.66 3.31 19.10
CA SER A 669 4.47 4.72 18.80
C SER A 669 5.35 5.60 19.71
N GLU A 670 5.30 5.37 21.03
CA GLU A 670 6.12 6.12 21.98
C GLU A 670 7.60 5.76 21.84
N ALA A 671 7.96 4.51 21.53
CA ALA A 671 9.35 4.11 21.29
C ALA A 671 9.97 4.84 20.10
N LYS A 672 9.19 5.12 19.04
CA LYS A 672 9.62 5.98 17.93
C LYS A 672 9.81 7.43 18.35
N SER A 673 8.92 7.98 19.19
CA SER A 673 9.11 9.31 19.78
C SER A 673 10.44 9.35 20.53
N LEU A 674 10.65 8.44 21.48
CA LEU A 674 11.88 8.40 22.28
C LEU A 674 13.15 8.30 21.41
N GLN A 675 13.11 7.55 20.30
CA GLN A 675 14.23 7.47 19.36
C GLN A 675 14.50 8.79 18.61
N ALA A 676 13.47 9.56 18.27
CA ALA A 676 13.61 10.89 17.67
C ALA A 676 14.04 11.96 18.71
N ASP A 677 13.57 11.81 19.95
CA ASP A 677 13.92 12.63 21.10
C ASP A 677 15.39 12.42 21.53
N TRP A 678 16.00 11.26 21.24
CA TRP A 678 17.39 10.95 21.57
C TRP A 678 18.39 11.68 20.67
N GLN A 679 18.67 12.95 21.01
CA GLN A 679 19.63 13.78 20.28
C GLN A 679 20.91 14.08 21.06
N ILE A 680 21.99 14.34 20.30
CA ILE A 680 23.30 14.75 20.80
C ILE A 680 23.69 16.11 20.22
N THR A 681 23.36 17.19 20.95
CA THR A 681 23.68 18.57 20.57
C THR A 681 25.12 18.95 20.93
N ILE A 682 25.66 18.44 22.06
CA ILE A 682 27.10 18.50 22.39
C ILE A 682 27.58 17.09 22.75
N PRO A 683 28.75 16.64 22.25
CA PRO A 683 29.36 15.39 22.71
C PRO A 683 29.76 15.46 24.18
N SER A 684 29.26 14.50 24.96
CA SER A 684 29.78 14.17 26.29
C SER A 684 31.09 13.38 26.17
N ARG A 685 31.66 12.88 27.27
CA ARG A 685 32.82 12.00 27.19
C ARG A 685 32.42 10.69 26.47
N PRO A 686 33.16 10.21 25.46
CA PRO A 686 32.71 9.09 24.63
C PRO A 686 32.33 7.79 25.36
N ARG A 687 32.95 7.50 26.51
CA ARG A 687 32.61 6.34 27.37
C ARG A 687 31.26 6.50 28.09
N GLU A 688 30.88 7.72 28.43
CA GLU A 688 29.61 8.05 29.09
C GLU A 688 28.49 8.03 28.04
N GLU A 689 28.72 8.66 26.87
CA GLU A 689 27.83 8.65 25.70
C GLU A 689 27.45 7.23 25.25
N GLN A 690 28.46 6.36 25.06
CA GLN A 690 28.25 4.98 24.61
C GLN A 690 27.54 4.11 25.67
N LYS A 691 27.71 4.42 26.96
CA LYS A 691 26.99 3.74 28.05
C LYS A 691 25.50 4.11 28.00
N LEU A 692 25.20 5.41 27.92
CA LEU A 692 23.83 5.92 27.88
C LEU A 692 23.05 5.36 26.68
N TRP A 693 23.63 5.40 25.46
CA TRP A 693 22.99 4.86 24.25
C TRP A 693 22.67 3.35 24.37
N LYS A 694 23.59 2.55 24.93
CA LYS A 694 23.34 1.10 25.11
C LYS A 694 22.20 0.82 26.08
N GLN A 695 22.09 1.58 27.17
CA GLN A 695 21.03 1.40 28.16
C GLN A 695 19.65 1.85 27.62
N PHE A 696 19.62 2.90 26.79
CA PHE A 696 18.42 3.39 26.13
C PHE A 696 17.93 2.50 24.98
N ARG A 697 18.84 2.00 24.13
CA ARG A 697 18.46 1.32 22.90
C ARG A 697 17.87 -0.07 23.13
N GLY A 698 18.31 -0.77 24.19
CA GLY A 698 17.91 -2.14 24.52
C GLY A 698 16.41 -2.35 24.76
N PRO A 699 15.77 -1.58 25.67
CA PRO A 699 14.32 -1.64 25.87
C PRO A 699 13.52 -1.38 24.58
N ILE A 700 13.98 -0.46 23.74
CA ILE A 700 13.34 -0.14 22.45
C ILE A 700 13.45 -1.29 21.44
N ASP A 701 14.57 -2.02 21.40
CA ASP A 701 14.66 -3.24 20.58
C ASP A 701 13.72 -4.35 21.08
N ALA A 702 13.47 -4.44 22.39
CA ALA A 702 12.48 -5.38 22.93
C ALA A 702 11.03 -5.04 22.48
N VAL A 703 10.68 -3.74 22.42
CA VAL A 703 9.38 -3.27 21.91
C VAL A 703 9.20 -3.63 20.43
N PHE A 704 10.22 -3.41 19.59
CA PHE A 704 10.16 -3.77 18.16
C PHE A 704 10.22 -5.29 17.92
N ALA A 705 10.86 -6.07 18.80
CA ALA A 705 10.78 -7.53 18.77
C ALA A 705 9.34 -7.99 19.05
N ARG A 706 8.71 -7.51 20.14
CA ARG A 706 7.30 -7.80 20.47
C ARG A 706 6.35 -7.46 19.32
N LEU A 707 6.55 -6.34 18.62
CA LEU A 707 5.77 -5.98 17.42
C LEU A 707 5.91 -7.00 16.28
N LYS A 708 7.11 -7.52 16.06
CA LYS A 708 7.37 -8.51 15.01
C LYS A 708 6.70 -9.84 15.37
N ASP A 709 6.84 -10.27 16.62
CA ASP A 709 6.34 -11.55 17.10
C ASP A 709 4.79 -11.56 17.16
N ASP A 710 4.18 -10.47 17.66
CA ASP A 710 2.72 -10.23 17.62
C ASP A 710 2.16 -10.32 16.18
N ARG A 711 2.76 -9.58 15.24
CA ARG A 711 2.38 -9.62 13.82
C ARG A 711 2.66 -10.96 13.15
N GLN A 712 3.56 -11.77 13.69
CA GLN A 712 3.80 -13.13 13.19
C GLN A 712 2.74 -14.10 13.73
N SER A 713 2.39 -14.04 15.02
CA SER A 713 1.31 -14.83 15.63
C SER A 713 -0.04 -14.57 14.95
N GLN A 714 -0.43 -13.30 14.83
CA GLN A 714 -1.69 -12.90 14.19
C GLN A 714 -1.80 -13.41 12.75
N ARG A 715 -0.67 -13.50 12.02
CA ARG A 715 -0.65 -14.07 10.66
C ARG A 715 -0.82 -15.57 10.67
N SER A 716 -0.02 -16.32 11.44
CA SER A 716 -0.18 -17.78 11.55
C SER A 716 -1.58 -18.18 12.01
N GLU A 717 -2.14 -17.48 12.99
CA GLU A 717 -3.51 -17.70 13.45
C GLU A 717 -4.56 -17.44 12.35
N THR A 718 -4.36 -16.40 11.52
CA THR A 718 -5.26 -16.10 10.40
C THR A 718 -5.15 -17.16 9.31
N ASP A 719 -3.92 -17.56 8.96
CA ASP A 719 -3.65 -18.57 7.93
C ASP A 719 -4.16 -19.97 8.36
N GLU A 720 -4.02 -20.33 9.63
CA GLU A 720 -4.62 -21.55 10.22
C GLU A 720 -6.15 -21.52 10.17
N ARG A 721 -6.80 -20.40 10.53
CA ARG A 721 -8.27 -20.26 10.45
C ARG A 721 -8.78 -20.36 9.00
N ILE A 722 -8.04 -19.83 8.03
CA ILE A 722 -8.33 -19.99 6.59
C ILE A 722 -8.26 -21.48 6.21
N GLN A 723 -7.14 -22.17 6.51
CA GLN A 723 -6.96 -23.59 6.20
C GLN A 723 -8.04 -24.47 6.84
N GLN A 724 -8.47 -24.15 8.07
CA GLN A 724 -9.56 -24.86 8.76
C GLN A 724 -10.91 -24.68 8.04
N LYS A 725 -11.24 -23.48 7.54
CA LYS A 725 -12.44 -23.28 6.70
C LYS A 725 -12.34 -24.01 5.36
N ASP A 726 -11.19 -23.94 4.69
CA ASP A 726 -10.96 -24.63 3.42
C ASP A 726 -11.14 -26.16 3.55
N ALA A 727 -10.65 -26.74 4.65
CA ALA A 727 -10.85 -28.15 4.97
C ALA A 727 -12.33 -28.49 5.25
N VAL A 728 -13.09 -27.60 5.88
CA VAL A 728 -14.54 -27.78 6.10
C VAL A 728 -15.31 -27.72 4.78
N CYS A 729 -14.98 -26.79 3.86
CA CYS A 729 -15.54 -26.77 2.50
C CYS A 729 -15.22 -28.06 1.74
N ALA A 730 -13.95 -28.50 1.75
CA ALA A 730 -13.52 -29.72 1.07
C ALA A 730 -14.19 -30.98 1.62
N LYS A 731 -14.41 -31.07 2.95
CA LYS A 731 -15.15 -32.19 3.56
C LYS A 731 -16.62 -32.18 3.12
N LEU A 732 -17.26 -31.01 3.04
CA LEU A 732 -18.65 -30.89 2.56
C LEU A 732 -18.79 -31.29 1.08
N GLU A 733 -17.89 -30.80 0.22
CA GLU A 733 -17.82 -31.18 -1.20
C GLU A 733 -17.59 -32.69 -1.37
N GLY A 734 -16.75 -33.28 -0.52
CA GLY A 734 -16.49 -34.72 -0.48
C GLY A 734 -17.73 -35.57 -0.21
N LEU A 735 -18.73 -35.06 0.52
CA LEU A 735 -19.98 -35.79 0.74
C LEU A 735 -20.72 -36.07 -0.58
N LEU A 736 -20.68 -35.14 -1.54
CA LEU A 736 -21.40 -35.29 -2.81
C LEU A 736 -20.90 -36.48 -3.64
N GLN A 737 -19.62 -36.84 -3.48
CA GLN A 737 -18.93 -37.93 -4.19
C GLN A 737 -19.24 -39.32 -3.61
N LEU A 738 -19.90 -39.41 -2.45
CA LEU A 738 -20.31 -40.68 -1.85
C LEU A 738 -21.43 -41.35 -2.65
N SER A 739 -21.45 -42.69 -2.63
CA SER A 739 -22.55 -43.48 -3.18
C SER A 739 -23.86 -43.18 -2.44
N ASP A 740 -25.01 -43.43 -3.05
CA ASP A 740 -26.32 -43.08 -2.46
C ASP A 740 -26.61 -43.80 -1.13
N GLU A 741 -26.00 -44.98 -0.90
CA GLU A 741 -26.10 -45.72 0.37
C GLU A 741 -25.24 -45.09 1.48
N GLU A 742 -24.02 -44.65 1.15
CA GLU A 742 -23.09 -43.98 2.08
C GLU A 742 -23.45 -42.51 2.33
N PHE A 743 -24.09 -41.86 1.36
CA PHE A 743 -24.46 -40.45 1.39
C PHE A 743 -25.49 -40.14 2.48
N ILE A 744 -26.53 -40.97 2.63
CA ILE A 744 -27.63 -40.71 3.57
C ILE A 744 -27.20 -40.65 5.05
N PRO A 745 -26.33 -41.53 5.57
CA PRO A 745 -25.78 -41.35 6.92
C PRO A 745 -24.81 -40.17 7.01
N ALA A 746 -23.90 -39.99 6.05
CA ALA A 746 -22.86 -38.96 6.10
C ALA A 746 -23.43 -37.53 5.97
N ALA A 747 -24.47 -37.33 5.16
CA ALA A 747 -25.18 -36.05 5.01
C ALA A 747 -25.98 -35.61 6.25
N ARG A 748 -25.88 -36.35 7.37
CA ARG A 748 -26.33 -35.88 8.70
C ARG A 748 -25.34 -34.94 9.36
N GLU A 749 -24.05 -35.03 9.00
CA GLU A 749 -22.99 -34.15 9.50
C GLU A 749 -23.11 -32.70 8.97
N LEU A 750 -23.98 -32.43 7.99
CA LEU A 750 -24.13 -31.12 7.35
C LEU A 750 -24.30 -29.97 8.36
N GLY A 751 -25.14 -30.15 9.40
CA GLY A 751 -25.33 -29.13 10.44
C GLY A 751 -24.10 -28.89 11.31
N GLU A 752 -23.29 -29.94 11.53
CA GLU A 752 -22.02 -29.83 12.24
C GLU A 752 -20.96 -29.13 11.37
N LEU A 753 -20.94 -29.42 10.06
CA LEU A 753 -20.07 -28.73 9.09
C LEU A 753 -20.43 -27.24 8.97
N ARG A 754 -21.73 -26.89 8.92
CA ARG A 754 -22.18 -25.48 8.94
C ARG A 754 -21.76 -24.79 10.23
N SER A 755 -21.98 -25.43 11.38
CA SER A 755 -21.60 -24.87 12.68
C SER A 755 -20.07 -24.71 12.84
N ALA A 756 -19.28 -25.66 12.35
CA ALA A 756 -17.82 -25.57 12.29
C ALA A 756 -17.36 -24.45 11.35
N PHE A 757 -18.03 -24.27 10.21
CA PHE A 757 -17.76 -23.16 9.30
C PHE A 757 -18.06 -21.81 9.96
N ASP A 758 -19.26 -21.59 10.51
CA ASP A 758 -19.68 -20.31 11.11
C ASP A 758 -18.98 -19.99 12.44
N GLY A 759 -18.40 -21.01 13.09
CA GLY A 759 -17.54 -20.87 14.27
C GLY A 759 -16.18 -20.26 13.95
N LEU A 760 -15.65 -20.46 12.74
CA LEU A 760 -14.37 -19.91 12.29
C LEU A 760 -14.54 -18.45 11.84
N ARG A 761 -13.94 -17.53 12.61
CA ARG A 761 -14.08 -16.07 12.48
C ARG A 761 -12.73 -15.40 12.26
N ASP A 762 -12.74 -14.07 12.16
CA ASP A 762 -11.55 -13.23 12.06
C ASP A 762 -10.63 -13.57 10.87
N ILE A 763 -11.27 -13.79 9.71
CA ILE A 763 -10.66 -14.06 8.41
C ILE A 763 -10.88 -12.84 7.48
N PRO A 764 -9.90 -12.46 6.64
CA PRO A 764 -10.03 -11.36 5.69
C PRO A 764 -11.28 -11.47 4.80
N ARG A 765 -12.09 -10.40 4.76
CA ARG A 765 -13.43 -10.40 4.14
C ARG A 765 -13.49 -10.95 2.70
N ALA A 766 -12.45 -10.72 1.89
CA ALA A 766 -12.38 -11.24 0.52
C ALA A 766 -12.28 -12.78 0.49
N VAL A 767 -11.42 -13.36 1.33
CA VAL A 767 -11.24 -14.82 1.45
C VAL A 767 -12.47 -15.44 2.11
N LEU A 768 -12.98 -14.83 3.19
CA LEU A 768 -14.21 -15.27 3.86
C LEU A 768 -15.38 -15.37 2.89
N ARG A 769 -15.57 -14.37 2.02
CA ARG A 769 -16.63 -14.35 1.01
C ARG A 769 -16.49 -15.50 0.00
N GLN A 770 -15.29 -15.73 -0.53
CA GLN A 770 -15.03 -16.82 -1.48
C GLN A 770 -15.31 -18.19 -0.84
N LEU A 771 -14.96 -18.37 0.42
CA LEU A 771 -15.22 -19.60 1.18
C LEU A 771 -16.71 -19.77 1.50
N GLU A 772 -17.44 -18.70 1.82
CA GLU A 772 -18.89 -18.73 2.07
C GLU A 772 -19.69 -19.05 0.79
N GLU A 773 -19.32 -18.45 -0.34
CA GLU A 773 -19.92 -18.71 -1.65
C GLU A 773 -19.69 -20.19 -2.08
N ARG A 774 -18.50 -20.72 -1.80
CA ARG A 774 -18.15 -22.14 -2.01
C ARG A 774 -18.94 -23.07 -1.08
N PHE A 775 -18.95 -22.81 0.23
CA PHE A 775 -19.66 -23.63 1.22
C PHE A 775 -21.16 -23.67 0.91
N SER A 776 -21.79 -22.51 0.69
CA SER A 776 -23.23 -22.40 0.42
C SER A 776 -23.66 -23.16 -0.83
N SER A 777 -22.82 -23.19 -1.87
CA SER A 777 -23.07 -23.96 -3.10
C SER A 777 -23.08 -25.47 -2.82
N ALA A 778 -22.08 -25.96 -2.09
CA ALA A 778 -21.99 -27.38 -1.72
C ALA A 778 -23.10 -27.79 -0.73
N GLU A 779 -23.48 -26.91 0.21
CA GLU A 779 -24.58 -27.10 1.16
C GLU A 779 -25.92 -27.30 0.45
N GLN A 780 -26.25 -26.45 -0.52
CA GLN A 780 -27.45 -26.59 -1.34
C GLN A 780 -27.44 -27.90 -2.16
N ALA A 781 -26.29 -28.27 -2.74
CA ALA A 781 -26.16 -29.53 -3.48
C ALA A 781 -26.39 -30.77 -2.58
N VAL A 782 -25.88 -30.76 -1.34
CA VAL A 782 -26.08 -31.85 -0.38
C VAL A 782 -27.54 -31.96 0.06
N LEU A 783 -28.21 -30.83 0.33
CA LEU A 783 -29.64 -30.81 0.67
C LEU A 783 -30.49 -31.37 -0.49
N ASN A 784 -30.23 -30.93 -1.72
CA ASN A 784 -30.96 -31.40 -2.91
C ASN A 784 -30.79 -32.90 -3.15
N LYS A 785 -29.55 -33.44 -3.08
CA LYS A 785 -29.29 -34.89 -3.19
C LYS A 785 -29.98 -35.66 -2.06
N GLN A 786 -30.02 -35.11 -0.85
CA GLN A 786 -30.69 -35.75 0.29
C GLN A 786 -32.22 -35.81 0.14
N GLU A 787 -32.86 -34.75 -0.34
CA GLU A 787 -34.31 -34.75 -0.60
C GLU A 787 -34.67 -35.72 -1.73
N GLN A 788 -33.91 -35.69 -2.83
CA GLN A 788 -34.09 -36.59 -3.97
C GLN A 788 -34.03 -38.07 -3.54
N LEU A 789 -33.03 -38.46 -2.75
CA LEU A 789 -32.90 -39.84 -2.27
C LEU A 789 -33.99 -40.23 -1.27
N ARG A 790 -34.39 -39.33 -0.36
CA ARG A 790 -35.56 -39.56 0.53
C ARG A 790 -36.84 -39.80 -0.29
N ARG A 791 -37.06 -39.05 -1.38
CA ARG A 791 -38.20 -39.22 -2.29
C ARG A 791 -38.16 -40.58 -2.99
N THR A 792 -37.01 -40.94 -3.59
CA THR A 792 -36.83 -42.23 -4.27
C THR A 792 -37.07 -43.42 -3.34
N ILE A 793 -36.53 -43.39 -2.12
CA ILE A 793 -36.70 -44.47 -1.13
C ILE A 793 -38.17 -44.60 -0.67
N ARG A 794 -38.90 -43.48 -0.51
CA ARG A 794 -40.34 -43.52 -0.19
C ARG A 794 -41.17 -44.08 -1.34
N LEU A 795 -40.88 -43.69 -2.59
CA LEU A 795 -41.57 -44.22 -3.76
C LEU A 795 -41.31 -45.72 -3.93
N ALA A 796 -40.07 -46.19 -3.81
CA ALA A 796 -39.74 -47.61 -3.87
C ALA A 796 -40.47 -48.44 -2.79
N LYS A 797 -40.62 -47.91 -1.57
CA LYS A 797 -41.43 -48.55 -0.50
C LYS A 797 -42.91 -48.62 -0.84
N LEU A 798 -43.47 -47.58 -1.47
CA LEU A 798 -44.84 -47.58 -1.96
C LEU A 798 -45.05 -48.55 -3.12
N ASP A 799 -44.10 -48.69 -4.03
CA ASP A 799 -44.18 -49.61 -5.16
C ASP A 799 -44.20 -51.08 -4.67
N VAL A 800 -43.43 -51.41 -3.63
CA VAL A 800 -43.49 -52.71 -2.92
C VAL A 800 -44.84 -52.92 -2.22
N LEU A 801 -45.39 -51.88 -1.57
CA LEU A 801 -46.74 -51.95 -0.98
C LEU A 801 -47.84 -52.12 -2.04
N ALA A 802 -47.72 -51.46 -3.19
CA ALA A 802 -48.66 -51.55 -4.30
C ALA A 802 -48.67 -52.97 -4.92
N ALA A 803 -47.51 -53.56 -5.15
CA ALA A 803 -47.39 -54.94 -5.62
C ALA A 803 -48.05 -55.93 -4.65
N ARG A 804 -47.73 -55.82 -3.35
CA ARG A 804 -48.34 -56.64 -2.30
C ARG A 804 -49.85 -56.40 -2.15
N SER A 805 -50.32 -55.17 -2.36
CA SER A 805 -51.75 -54.84 -2.38
C SER A 805 -52.46 -55.51 -3.55
N ALA A 806 -51.83 -55.61 -4.72
CA ALA A 806 -52.41 -56.29 -5.88
C ALA A 806 -52.53 -57.81 -5.64
N GLU A 807 -51.52 -58.42 -5.02
CA GLU A 807 -51.56 -59.83 -4.59
C GLU A 807 -52.69 -60.08 -3.57
N ILE A 808 -52.75 -59.28 -2.49
CA ILE A 808 -53.73 -59.48 -1.41
C ILE A 808 -55.17 -59.22 -1.88
N LYS A 809 -55.41 -58.20 -2.71
CA LYS A 809 -56.75 -57.86 -3.19
C LYS A 809 -57.18 -58.69 -4.42
N GLY A 810 -56.23 -59.20 -5.20
CA GLY A 810 -56.48 -60.12 -6.32
C GLY A 810 -56.66 -61.58 -5.91
N ALA A 811 -56.12 -61.99 -4.75
CA ALA A 811 -56.40 -63.28 -4.13
C ALA A 811 -57.84 -63.30 -3.58
N GLY A 812 -58.79 -63.75 -4.41
CA GLY A 812 -60.23 -63.70 -4.13
C GLY A 812 -60.64 -64.38 -2.82
N SER A 813 -60.84 -63.57 -1.77
CA SER A 813 -61.54 -63.97 -0.55
C SER A 813 -63.02 -64.21 -0.87
N VAL A 814 -63.59 -65.27 -0.29
CA VAL A 814 -65.02 -65.60 -0.43
C VAL A 814 -65.90 -64.78 0.54
N VAL A 815 -65.27 -64.01 1.43
CA VAL A 815 -65.94 -63.01 2.28
C VAL A 815 -65.77 -61.64 1.63
N SER A 816 -66.87 -60.98 1.24
CA SER A 816 -66.84 -59.55 0.97
C SER A 816 -66.76 -58.82 2.30
N ASP A 817 -65.65 -58.12 2.54
CA ASP A 817 -65.50 -57.26 3.69
C ASP A 817 -65.89 -55.84 3.26
N ASP A 818 -67.20 -55.60 3.17
CA ASP A 818 -67.80 -54.37 2.66
C ASP A 818 -67.29 -53.12 3.39
N ALA A 819 -66.81 -53.26 4.63
CA ALA A 819 -66.15 -52.20 5.38
C ALA A 819 -64.84 -51.73 4.70
N THR A 820 -64.04 -52.65 4.15
CA THR A 820 -62.81 -52.31 3.41
C THR A 820 -63.08 -51.59 2.09
N GLN A 821 -64.23 -51.86 1.45
CA GLN A 821 -64.68 -51.09 0.30
C GLN A 821 -64.97 -49.64 0.71
N ILE A 822 -65.77 -49.44 1.76
CA ILE A 822 -66.17 -48.10 2.25
C ILE A 822 -64.94 -47.30 2.74
N GLU A 823 -64.01 -47.93 3.45
CA GLU A 823 -62.74 -47.32 3.85
C GLU A 823 -61.89 -46.95 2.62
N GLY A 824 -61.83 -47.81 1.60
CA GLY A 824 -61.13 -47.54 0.34
C GLY A 824 -61.74 -46.40 -0.48
N GLU A 825 -63.06 -46.30 -0.56
CA GLU A 825 -63.76 -45.17 -1.17
C GLU A 825 -63.52 -43.87 -0.40
N THR A 826 -63.51 -43.92 0.93
CA THR A 826 -63.20 -42.79 1.82
C THR A 826 -61.77 -42.29 1.59
N LEU A 827 -60.79 -43.19 1.54
CA LEU A 827 -59.38 -42.88 1.27
C LEU A 827 -59.19 -42.28 -0.13
N CYS A 828 -59.87 -42.81 -1.14
CA CYS A 828 -59.86 -42.22 -2.49
C CYS A 828 -60.42 -40.79 -2.49
N LEU A 829 -61.53 -40.53 -1.81
CA LEU A 829 -62.11 -39.18 -1.68
C LEU A 829 -61.17 -38.23 -0.93
N GLN A 830 -60.54 -38.69 0.17
CA GLN A 830 -59.56 -37.89 0.90
C GLN A 830 -58.37 -37.48 0.02
N MET A 831 -57.80 -38.42 -0.75
CA MET A 831 -56.69 -38.13 -1.67
C MET A 831 -57.10 -37.21 -2.81
N GLU A 832 -58.30 -37.37 -3.37
CA GLU A 832 -58.83 -36.52 -4.43
C GLU A 832 -59.17 -35.09 -3.96
N ILE A 833 -59.54 -34.91 -2.68
CA ILE A 833 -59.74 -33.60 -2.07
C ILE A 833 -58.39 -32.95 -1.72
N LEU A 834 -57.47 -33.71 -1.13
CA LEU A 834 -56.15 -33.23 -0.71
C LEU A 834 -55.27 -32.77 -1.88
N LEU A 835 -55.30 -33.49 -3.00
CA LEU A 835 -54.44 -33.26 -4.17
C LEU A 835 -55.12 -32.42 -5.27
N ASP A 836 -56.32 -31.90 -5.01
CA ASP A 836 -57.18 -31.18 -5.96
C ASP A 836 -57.38 -31.94 -7.29
N ILE A 837 -57.86 -33.19 -7.19
CA ILE A 837 -58.16 -34.08 -8.31
C ILE A 837 -59.68 -34.24 -8.43
N ASP A 838 -60.20 -34.20 -9.65
CA ASP A 838 -61.62 -34.43 -9.95
C ASP A 838 -62.07 -35.85 -9.53
N THR A 839 -63.04 -35.94 -8.63
CA THR A 839 -63.74 -37.20 -8.31
C THR A 839 -64.63 -37.61 -9.51
N PRO A 840 -64.67 -38.89 -9.91
CA PRO A 840 -65.57 -39.35 -10.98
C PRO A 840 -67.04 -39.09 -10.67
N ALA A 841 -67.85 -38.79 -11.69
CA ALA A 841 -69.23 -38.33 -11.54
C ALA A 841 -70.12 -39.22 -10.64
N ALA A 842 -69.93 -40.54 -10.65
CA ALA A 842 -70.65 -41.49 -9.79
C ALA A 842 -70.42 -41.29 -8.28
N PHE A 843 -69.28 -40.69 -7.89
CA PHE A 843 -68.89 -40.45 -6.50
C PHE A 843 -68.92 -38.96 -6.11
N GLN A 844 -69.35 -38.06 -6.99
CA GLN A 844 -69.40 -36.61 -6.69
C GLN A 844 -70.37 -36.27 -5.55
N GLN A 845 -71.50 -36.98 -5.44
CA GLN A 845 -72.38 -36.84 -4.28
C GLN A 845 -71.69 -37.27 -2.98
N ALA A 846 -70.97 -38.40 -3.00
CA ALA A 846 -70.19 -38.86 -1.85
C ALA A 846 -69.02 -37.91 -1.50
N ARG A 847 -68.37 -37.26 -2.49
CA ARG A 847 -67.39 -36.18 -2.25
C ARG A 847 -68.03 -35.02 -1.50
N MET A 848 -69.20 -34.55 -1.95
CA MET A 848 -69.92 -33.44 -1.33
C MET A 848 -70.39 -33.80 0.10
N GLU A 849 -70.95 -35.00 0.30
CA GLU A 849 -71.36 -35.48 1.62
C GLU A 849 -70.17 -35.64 2.57
N TYR A 850 -69.03 -36.16 2.08
CA TYR A 850 -67.78 -36.24 2.85
C TYR A 850 -67.21 -34.87 3.21
N GLN A 851 -67.23 -33.90 2.28
CA GLN A 851 -66.79 -32.53 2.55
C GLN A 851 -67.71 -31.84 3.57
N ILE A 852 -69.03 -32.04 3.49
CA ILE A 852 -70.00 -31.51 4.47
C ILE A 852 -69.79 -32.16 5.86
N ALA A 853 -69.47 -33.46 5.92
CA ALA A 853 -69.12 -34.14 7.16
C ALA A 853 -67.80 -33.59 7.76
N GLN A 854 -66.74 -33.46 6.96
CA GLN A 854 -65.49 -32.84 7.40
C GLN A 854 -65.68 -31.39 7.87
N MET A 855 -66.51 -30.58 7.20
CA MET A 855 -66.83 -29.22 7.66
C MET A 855 -67.54 -29.18 9.02
N ARG A 856 -68.15 -30.30 9.44
CA ARG A 856 -68.80 -30.45 10.75
C ARG A 856 -67.79 -30.81 11.84
N ASP A 857 -66.85 -31.71 11.55
CA ASP A 857 -65.81 -32.14 12.50
C ASP A 857 -64.63 -31.16 12.58
N ALA A 858 -64.31 -30.44 11.50
CA ALA A 858 -63.21 -29.46 11.43
C ALA A 858 -63.41 -28.23 12.34
N MET A 859 -64.60 -28.05 12.93
CA MET A 859 -64.81 -27.09 14.02
C MET A 859 -64.19 -27.55 15.35
N CYS A 860 -63.57 -28.74 15.43
CA CYS A 860 -63.07 -29.35 16.66
C CYS A 860 -61.64 -29.94 16.59
N SER A 861 -60.74 -29.46 15.70
CA SER A 861 -59.29 -29.37 16.01
C SER A 861 -58.49 -28.62 14.91
N PRO A 862 -57.59 -27.68 15.24
CA PRO A 862 -56.66 -27.06 14.29
C PRO A 862 -55.38 -27.89 14.14
N ASN A 863 -55.42 -28.94 13.31
CA ASN A 863 -54.26 -29.84 13.10
C ASN A 863 -53.25 -29.33 12.05
N GLU A 864 -52.05 -29.91 12.06
CA GLU A 864 -50.82 -29.31 11.54
C GLU A 864 -50.68 -29.31 10.00
N ARG A 865 -49.94 -28.31 9.48
CA ARG A 865 -49.56 -28.21 8.06
C ARG A 865 -48.34 -29.09 7.76
N GLN A 866 -48.58 -30.34 7.35
CA GLN A 866 -47.58 -31.14 6.64
C GLN A 866 -47.61 -30.80 5.14
N ASP A 867 -46.65 -31.32 4.35
CA ASP A 867 -46.72 -31.24 2.89
C ASP A 867 -47.89 -32.07 2.36
N ILE A 868 -48.73 -31.44 1.53
CA ILE A 868 -49.84 -32.05 0.78
C ILE A 868 -49.39 -33.32 0.04
N ARG A 869 -48.15 -33.35 -0.47
CA ARG A 869 -47.57 -34.51 -1.16
C ARG A 869 -47.15 -35.62 -0.20
N GLU A 870 -46.65 -35.29 0.99
CA GLU A 870 -46.37 -36.29 2.04
C GLU A 870 -47.66 -36.90 2.58
N GLN A 871 -48.67 -36.09 2.89
CA GLN A 871 -50.00 -36.58 3.28
C GLN A 871 -50.62 -37.45 2.17
N GLY A 872 -50.46 -37.08 0.89
CA GLY A 872 -50.87 -37.90 -0.24
C GLY A 872 -50.16 -39.25 -0.30
N LEU A 873 -48.84 -39.30 -0.03
CA LEU A 873 -48.07 -40.55 0.07
C LEU A 873 -48.55 -41.43 1.24
N GLU A 874 -48.95 -40.84 2.37
CA GLU A 874 -49.43 -41.57 3.55
C GLU A 874 -50.84 -42.15 3.37
N LEU A 875 -51.78 -41.38 2.81
CA LEU A 875 -53.12 -41.87 2.46
C LEU A 875 -53.05 -42.97 1.39
N LEU A 876 -52.16 -42.83 0.41
CA LEU A 876 -51.90 -43.86 -0.61
C LEU A 876 -51.33 -45.14 0.00
N ALA A 877 -50.40 -45.01 0.96
CA ALA A 877 -49.91 -46.13 1.76
C ALA A 877 -51.00 -46.74 2.67
N GLY A 878 -52.01 -45.96 3.07
CA GLY A 878 -53.22 -46.45 3.74
C GLY A 878 -54.05 -47.34 2.82
N TRP A 879 -54.39 -46.86 1.62
CA TRP A 879 -55.18 -47.62 0.66
C TRP A 879 -54.50 -48.94 0.23
N TYR A 880 -53.18 -48.96 0.07
CA TYR A 880 -52.42 -50.20 -0.21
C TYR A 880 -52.34 -51.19 0.97
N LYS A 881 -52.76 -50.82 2.19
CA LYS A 881 -52.84 -51.74 3.34
C LYS A 881 -54.21 -52.40 3.52
N LEU A 882 -55.24 -51.93 2.81
CA LEU A 882 -56.59 -52.49 2.91
C LEU A 882 -56.64 -53.95 2.45
N GLY A 883 -57.55 -54.71 3.06
CA GLY A 883 -57.82 -56.11 2.72
C GLY A 883 -58.52 -56.29 1.36
N ALA A 884 -58.90 -57.55 1.08
CA ALA A 884 -59.64 -57.90 -0.12
C ALA A 884 -61.06 -57.32 -0.12
N MET A 885 -61.49 -56.83 -1.28
CA MET A 885 -62.75 -56.12 -1.49
C MET A 885 -63.40 -56.57 -2.82
N PRO A 886 -64.69 -56.30 -3.08
CA PRO A 886 -65.36 -56.73 -4.31
C PRO A 886 -64.63 -56.29 -5.59
N ALA A 887 -64.52 -57.18 -6.57
CA ALA A 887 -63.68 -56.97 -7.77
C ALA A 887 -64.07 -55.72 -8.60
N GLU A 888 -65.36 -55.38 -8.65
CA GLU A 888 -65.85 -54.18 -9.33
C GLU A 888 -65.44 -52.89 -8.58
N ALA A 889 -65.59 -52.88 -7.25
CA ALA A 889 -65.13 -51.78 -6.41
C ALA A 889 -63.60 -51.62 -6.47
N LEU A 890 -62.85 -52.73 -6.46
CA LEU A 890 -61.40 -52.74 -6.62
C LEU A 890 -60.98 -52.08 -7.93
N ALA A 891 -61.62 -52.44 -9.05
CA ALA A 891 -61.31 -51.86 -10.36
C ALA A 891 -61.60 -50.34 -10.41
N GLN A 892 -62.73 -49.91 -9.85
CA GLN A 892 -63.11 -48.50 -9.80
C GLN A 892 -62.20 -47.67 -8.87
N GLN A 893 -61.83 -48.21 -7.72
CA GLN A 893 -60.89 -47.56 -6.79
C GLN A 893 -59.46 -47.53 -7.36
N GLN A 894 -58.96 -48.63 -7.92
CA GLN A 894 -57.62 -48.71 -8.51
C GLN A 894 -57.41 -47.66 -9.62
N ALA A 895 -58.41 -47.46 -10.49
CA ALA A 895 -58.34 -46.42 -11.53
C ALA A 895 -58.20 -44.99 -10.96
N ARG A 896 -58.82 -44.70 -9.82
CA ARG A 896 -58.68 -43.42 -9.09
C ARG A 896 -57.30 -43.31 -8.44
N ILE A 897 -56.84 -44.39 -7.81
CA ILE A 897 -55.52 -44.51 -7.19
C ILE A 897 -54.38 -44.32 -8.20
N ASP A 898 -54.51 -44.79 -9.43
CA ASP A 898 -53.49 -44.59 -10.47
C ASP A 898 -53.40 -43.12 -10.96
N VAL A 899 -54.49 -42.35 -10.86
CA VAL A 899 -54.47 -40.89 -11.09
C VAL A 899 -53.80 -40.17 -9.91
N VAL A 900 -54.15 -40.54 -8.67
CA VAL A 900 -53.53 -40.05 -7.43
C VAL A 900 -52.02 -40.28 -7.43
N ARG A 901 -51.56 -41.51 -7.69
CA ARG A 901 -50.13 -41.87 -7.78
C ARG A 901 -49.42 -41.11 -8.91
N GLN A 902 -50.09 -40.84 -10.03
CA GLN A 902 -49.57 -39.99 -11.09
C GLN A 902 -49.46 -38.50 -10.72
N ALA A 903 -50.31 -37.99 -9.82
CA ALA A 903 -50.20 -36.62 -9.29
C ALA A 903 -49.03 -36.50 -8.31
N ILE A 904 -48.95 -37.40 -7.32
CA ILE A 904 -47.88 -37.45 -6.30
C ILE A 904 -46.50 -37.63 -6.94
N ALA A 905 -46.41 -38.43 -8.01
CA ALA A 905 -45.17 -38.69 -8.74
C ALA A 905 -44.78 -37.59 -9.78
N LYS A 906 -45.41 -36.40 -9.75
CA LYS A 906 -44.99 -35.21 -10.52
C LYS A 906 -44.32 -34.20 -9.59
#